data_AF-A0A5K1AZM8-F1
#
_entry.id   AF-A0A5K1AZM8-F1
#
_cell.length_a   1.000
_cell.length_b   1.000
_cell.length_c   1.000
_cell.angle_alpha   90.00
_cell.angle_beta   90.00
_cell.angle_gamma   90.00
#
_symmetry.space_group_name_H-M   'P 1'
#
loop_
_entity.id
_entity.type
_entity.pdbx_description
1 polymer ?
#
loop_
_entity_poly.entity_id
_entity_poly.type
_entity_poly.pdbx_seq_one_letter_code
_entity_poly.pdbx_strand_id
1 'polypeptide(L)'
;MGDSLKQRLTKPIQLADQVTKAADESQTFRQECAEIKSKTERLADLLRQAARASSDLYERPTRRIIDDTEQVLEKALALVVKCRATGVVRRVFTIIPTAAFKKTASQLENSIGDVSWLLRVSAVGDDRGEYLGLPPIAANEPILGLIWEQIATLHTGSLEDKADSAASLVSLARDNDRYGKLIIEEGGIPPLLRLVKEGHVEGQENAARAIGFLGRDPESVEQMIRAGVCSAFAKVLKEGPMKVQAIVAWAVSELASNHPKCQDDFAQSNTIRLLVSHLAFETVQEHSKYVIPGHNRPPTAPGTTATATAPANSNTNTMTMHSVVKSSMANKNHQLTHPNPSQMQSVVNSTMKNHHHQQQQQQQQQQQQHADNGHNKHHGNATKMSLAGTSIKGREYEDPETKANMKAMAALALWKLARGNVQICRSITESRALLCFAVLLEKGPEEVQYNSAMALMEIAAVAEQDAELRRSAFKPNSPAAKAVVDQMLRVVVTEAADTRLLASCIKAIGCLARTFPARETRLIPPLVRLLDEREGVVMREAAIALTKFAGKENYLHVDHSKAIVEAGGVKHLVQLVYFGEQIVQIPALVLLCCIAFSVPDSPALANAEALTVLEWASKQGNMVQDPKVEELLPDAKGRLEVYQSRGHRGGFH
;
A
#
# COMPACT_ATOMS: atom_id res chain seq x y z
N MET A 1 3.20 -25.81 23.07
CA MET A 1 4.62 -25.69 22.65
C MET A 1 5.57 -26.08 23.77
N GLY A 2 5.51 -25.45 24.94
CA GLY A 2 6.45 -25.68 26.05
C GLY A 2 6.78 -27.15 26.39
N ASP A 3 5.81 -28.07 26.37
CA ASP A 3 6.08 -29.48 26.72
C ASP A 3 7.01 -30.20 25.74
N SER A 4 7.00 -29.83 24.45
CA SER A 4 7.96 -30.36 23.47
C SER A 4 9.38 -29.82 23.71
N LEU A 5 9.50 -28.57 24.14
CA LEU A 5 10.78 -27.96 24.52
C LEU A 5 11.34 -28.56 25.81
N LYS A 6 10.48 -28.82 26.82
CA LYS A 6 10.86 -29.57 28.03
C LYS A 6 11.40 -30.97 27.71
N GLN A 7 10.74 -31.69 26.81
CA GLN A 7 11.21 -33.00 26.35
C GLN A 7 12.58 -32.90 25.66
N ARG A 8 12.79 -31.92 24.78
CA ARG A 8 14.10 -31.68 24.13
C ARG A 8 15.21 -31.35 25.13
N LEU A 9 14.93 -30.55 26.17
CA LEU A 9 15.90 -30.21 27.22
C LEU A 9 16.23 -31.38 28.16
N THR A 10 15.42 -32.45 28.17
CA THR A 10 15.64 -33.58 29.08
C THR A 10 16.89 -34.40 28.72
N LYS A 11 17.15 -34.66 27.43
CA LYS A 11 18.32 -35.43 26.98
C LYS A 11 19.66 -34.75 27.31
N PRO A 12 19.91 -33.45 27.01
CA PRO A 12 21.17 -32.82 27.35
C PRO A 12 21.38 -32.68 28.87
N ILE A 13 20.33 -32.48 29.68
CA ILE A 13 20.46 -32.52 31.15
C ILE A 13 20.95 -33.90 31.61
N GLN A 14 20.36 -34.99 31.12
CA GLN A 14 20.79 -36.35 31.43
C GLN A 14 22.21 -36.66 30.96
N LEU A 15 22.63 -36.15 29.80
CA LEU A 15 24.00 -36.28 29.31
C LEU A 15 24.99 -35.51 30.17
N ALA A 16 24.66 -34.29 30.59
CA ALA A 16 25.50 -33.50 31.48
C ALA A 16 25.72 -34.22 32.82
N ASP A 17 24.66 -34.76 33.43
CA ASP A 17 24.77 -35.55 34.66
C ASP A 17 25.60 -36.84 34.48
N GLN A 18 25.50 -37.49 33.30
CA GLN A 18 26.36 -38.62 32.95
C GLN A 18 27.83 -38.23 32.78
N VAL A 19 28.14 -37.08 32.18
CA VAL A 19 29.50 -36.56 32.00
C VAL A 19 30.12 -36.21 33.35
N THR A 20 29.38 -35.53 34.24
CA THR A 20 29.81 -35.21 35.60
C THR A 20 30.16 -36.48 36.37
N LYS A 21 29.27 -37.48 36.37
CA LYS A 21 29.55 -38.81 36.94
C LYS A 21 30.69 -39.54 36.22
N ALA A 22 30.86 -39.33 34.92
CA ALA A 22 31.98 -39.89 34.16
C ALA A 22 33.33 -39.37 34.66
N ALA A 23 33.40 -38.08 34.97
CA ALA A 23 34.61 -37.41 35.41
C ALA A 23 35.02 -37.80 36.84
N ASP A 24 34.07 -37.98 37.76
CA ASP A 24 34.35 -38.43 39.13
C ASP A 24 34.93 -39.85 39.17
N GLU A 25 34.53 -40.73 38.25
CA GLU A 25 35.06 -42.09 38.12
C GLU A 25 36.39 -42.15 37.31
N SER A 26 36.95 -41.01 36.90
CA SER A 26 38.20 -40.96 36.11
C SER A 26 39.44 -41.31 36.93
N GLN A 27 40.34 -42.11 36.34
CA GLN A 27 41.59 -42.54 37.01
C GLN A 27 42.85 -41.97 36.35
N THR A 28 42.75 -41.50 35.10
CA THR A 28 43.82 -40.84 34.32
C THR A 28 43.35 -39.46 33.89
N PHE A 29 44.27 -38.50 33.66
CA PHE A 29 43.95 -37.11 33.26
C PHE A 29 42.97 -36.41 34.22
N ARG A 30 43.19 -36.56 35.54
CA ARG A 30 42.27 -36.09 36.59
C ARG A 30 42.05 -34.57 36.56
N GLN A 31 43.07 -33.78 36.23
CA GLN A 31 42.97 -32.33 36.21
C GLN A 31 42.10 -31.86 35.03
N GLU A 32 42.31 -32.44 33.85
CA GLU A 32 41.53 -32.16 32.64
C GLU A 32 40.08 -32.67 32.75
N CYS A 33 39.88 -33.83 33.40
CA CYS A 33 38.54 -34.32 33.71
C CYS A 33 37.81 -33.43 34.73
N ALA A 34 38.52 -32.86 35.71
CA ALA A 34 37.94 -31.91 36.67
C ALA A 34 37.56 -30.57 36.01
N GLU A 35 38.33 -30.09 35.03
CA GLU A 35 37.94 -28.91 34.22
C GLU A 35 36.65 -29.19 33.42
N ILE A 36 36.59 -30.33 32.71
CA ILE A 36 35.39 -30.75 31.97
C ILE A 36 34.18 -30.88 32.91
N LYS A 37 34.37 -31.47 34.10
CA LYS A 37 33.32 -31.60 35.12
C LYS A 37 32.74 -30.23 35.51
N SER A 38 33.59 -29.30 35.94
CA SER A 38 33.18 -27.97 36.41
C SER A 38 32.36 -27.21 35.36
N LYS A 39 32.80 -27.23 34.10
CA LYS A 39 32.06 -26.63 32.98
C LYS A 39 30.72 -27.35 32.74
N THR A 40 30.71 -28.68 32.81
CA THR A 40 29.50 -29.47 32.61
C THR A 40 28.46 -29.25 33.71
N GLU A 41 28.88 -29.11 34.96
CA GLU A 41 27.99 -28.78 36.08
C GLU A 41 27.32 -27.40 35.88
N ARG A 42 28.11 -26.38 35.51
CA ARG A 42 27.59 -25.05 35.16
C ARG A 42 26.60 -25.08 34.00
N LEU A 43 26.90 -25.87 32.95
CA LEU A 43 26.02 -26.07 31.79
C LEU A 43 24.72 -26.79 32.18
N ALA A 44 24.79 -27.81 33.04
CA ALA A 44 23.62 -28.54 33.54
C ALA A 44 22.66 -27.60 34.30
N ASP A 45 23.18 -26.68 35.11
CA ASP A 45 22.36 -25.72 35.84
C ASP A 45 21.69 -24.68 34.93
N LEU A 46 22.37 -24.22 33.89
CA LEU A 46 21.76 -23.37 32.85
C LEU A 46 20.68 -24.13 32.07
N LEU A 47 20.92 -25.39 31.69
CA LEU A 47 19.90 -26.22 31.03
C LEU A 47 18.68 -26.47 31.93
N ARG A 48 18.87 -26.63 33.25
CA ARG A 48 17.77 -26.73 34.23
C ARG A 48 17.00 -25.42 34.36
N GLN A 49 17.67 -24.26 34.31
CA GLN A 49 17.01 -22.95 34.27
C GLN A 49 16.17 -22.81 32.98
N ALA A 50 16.73 -23.18 31.83
CA ALA A 50 16.03 -23.18 30.55
C ALA A 50 14.81 -24.13 30.57
N ALA A 51 14.91 -25.29 31.20
CA ALA A 51 13.78 -26.21 31.35
C ALA A 51 12.65 -25.63 32.21
N ARG A 52 12.97 -24.81 33.23
CA ARG A 52 11.98 -24.08 34.04
C ARG A 52 11.32 -22.94 33.25
N ALA A 53 12.09 -22.19 32.47
CA ALA A 53 11.62 -21.07 31.63
C ALA A 53 11.09 -21.48 30.24
N SER A 54 10.92 -22.77 29.99
CA SER A 54 10.65 -23.36 28.66
C SER A 54 9.33 -22.97 27.98
N SER A 55 8.43 -22.27 28.67
CA SER A 55 7.26 -21.61 28.09
C SER A 55 7.60 -20.36 27.29
N ASP A 56 8.67 -19.66 27.69
CA ASP A 56 8.98 -18.29 27.28
C ASP A 56 10.29 -18.20 26.46
N LEU A 57 10.99 -19.33 26.31
CA LEU A 57 12.18 -19.44 25.46
C LEU A 57 11.86 -19.18 23.99
N TYR A 58 12.76 -18.44 23.33
CA TYR A 58 12.70 -18.22 21.89
C TYR A 58 12.97 -19.53 21.12
N GLU A 59 11.90 -20.19 20.68
CA GLU A 59 11.91 -21.58 20.20
C GLU A 59 12.91 -21.88 19.07
N ARG A 60 13.15 -20.93 18.15
CA ARG A 60 13.97 -21.14 16.95
C ARG A 60 15.47 -21.30 17.27
N PRO A 61 16.16 -20.32 17.89
CA PRO A 61 17.52 -20.54 18.40
C PRO A 61 17.59 -21.67 19.42
N THR A 62 16.58 -21.83 20.29
CA THR A 62 16.55 -22.88 21.31
C THR A 62 16.81 -24.27 20.71
N ARG A 63 16.20 -24.59 19.56
CA ARG A 63 16.43 -25.88 18.89
C ARG A 63 17.89 -26.06 18.47
N ARG A 64 18.48 -25.08 17.75
CA ARG A 64 19.88 -25.16 17.29
C ARG A 64 20.88 -25.24 18.46
N ILE A 65 20.67 -24.44 19.51
CA ILE A 65 21.53 -24.40 20.70
C ILE A 65 21.47 -25.71 21.47
N ILE A 66 20.28 -26.29 21.67
CA ILE A 66 20.11 -27.60 22.31
C ILE A 66 20.79 -28.70 21.49
N ASP A 67 20.55 -28.74 20.19
CA ASP A 67 21.06 -29.82 19.32
C ASP A 67 22.60 -29.81 19.22
N ASP A 68 23.26 -28.63 19.25
CA ASP A 68 24.74 -28.55 19.33
C ASP A 68 25.25 -28.89 20.74
N THR A 69 24.61 -28.35 21.79
CA THR A 69 24.95 -28.64 23.20
C THR A 69 24.90 -30.15 23.48
N GLU A 70 23.90 -30.85 22.95
CA GLU A 70 23.77 -32.30 23.03
C GLU A 70 24.96 -33.01 22.39
N GLN A 71 25.37 -32.63 21.18
CA GLN A 71 26.53 -33.20 20.53
C GLN A 71 27.85 -32.90 21.25
N VAL A 72 27.99 -31.72 21.85
CA VAL A 72 29.16 -31.36 22.67
C VAL A 72 29.23 -32.23 23.93
N LEU A 73 28.10 -32.46 24.59
CA LEU A 73 27.99 -33.35 25.75
C LEU A 73 28.25 -34.82 25.40
N GLU A 74 27.76 -35.32 24.26
CA GLU A 74 28.07 -36.68 23.77
C GLU A 74 29.58 -36.84 23.49
N LYS A 75 30.22 -35.83 22.88
CA LYS A 75 31.68 -35.80 22.65
C LYS A 75 32.47 -35.75 23.97
N ALA A 76 32.00 -34.97 24.95
CA ALA A 76 32.60 -34.89 26.28
C ALA A 76 32.47 -36.23 27.02
N LEU A 77 31.30 -36.88 26.97
CA LEU A 77 31.08 -38.19 27.58
C LEU A 77 32.00 -39.24 26.97
N ALA A 78 32.10 -39.29 25.63
CA ALA A 78 32.98 -40.20 24.92
C ALA A 78 34.47 -39.99 25.19
N LEU A 79 34.89 -38.77 25.55
CA LEU A 79 36.26 -38.45 25.97
C LEU A 79 36.50 -38.90 27.42
N VAL A 80 35.62 -38.51 28.35
CA VAL A 80 35.78 -38.77 29.78
C VAL A 80 35.61 -40.27 30.11
N VAL A 81 34.73 -40.99 29.42
CA VAL A 81 34.59 -42.46 29.58
C VAL A 81 35.87 -43.20 29.21
N LYS A 82 36.70 -42.70 28.27
CA LYS A 82 38.02 -43.29 27.97
C LYS A 82 39.03 -43.12 29.11
N CYS A 83 38.77 -42.22 30.05
CA CYS A 83 39.60 -41.96 31.23
C CYS A 83 39.19 -42.82 32.45
N ARG A 84 38.09 -43.58 32.33
CA ARG A 84 37.70 -44.63 33.29
C ARG A 84 38.52 -45.90 33.01
N ALA A 85 39.11 -46.48 34.05
CA ALA A 85 40.03 -47.60 33.88
C ALA A 85 39.31 -48.90 33.48
N THR A 86 39.52 -49.35 32.24
CA THR A 86 39.08 -50.68 31.75
C THR A 86 40.27 -51.61 31.54
N GLY A 87 40.89 -52.04 32.66
CA GLY A 87 41.97 -53.03 32.67
C GLY A 87 43.36 -52.53 32.27
N VAL A 88 44.40 -53.26 32.67
CA VAL A 88 45.81 -52.91 32.41
C VAL A 88 46.10 -52.87 30.91
N VAL A 89 45.56 -53.82 30.14
CA VAL A 89 45.78 -53.93 28.69
C VAL A 89 45.29 -52.68 27.95
N ARG A 90 44.11 -52.14 28.28
CA ARG A 90 43.54 -51.00 27.55
C ARG A 90 44.19 -49.66 27.90
N ARG A 91 44.75 -49.51 29.12
CA ARG A 91 45.51 -48.32 29.53
C ARG A 91 46.73 -48.05 28.62
N VAL A 92 47.36 -49.10 28.10
CA VAL A 92 48.57 -48.97 27.23
C VAL A 92 48.22 -48.50 25.81
N PHE A 93 47.02 -48.79 25.31
CA PHE A 93 46.59 -48.47 23.94
C PHE A 93 45.72 -47.20 23.82
N THR A 94 45.36 -46.55 24.93
CA THR A 94 44.44 -45.40 24.90
C THR A 94 45.21 -44.07 24.87
N ILE A 95 45.71 -43.70 23.68
CA ILE A 95 46.36 -42.39 23.48
C ILE A 95 45.28 -41.31 23.34
N ILE A 96 45.19 -40.40 24.33
CA ILE A 96 44.32 -39.22 24.29
C ILE A 96 45.21 -37.98 24.17
N PRO A 97 45.15 -37.22 23.04
CA PRO A 97 45.90 -35.97 22.93
C PRO A 97 45.38 -34.92 23.91
N THR A 98 46.26 -34.19 24.60
CA THR A 98 45.88 -33.05 25.47
C THR A 98 45.07 -31.98 24.72
N ALA A 99 45.29 -31.85 23.40
CA ALA A 99 44.49 -30.99 22.53
C ALA A 99 43.00 -31.38 22.48
N ALA A 100 42.65 -32.66 22.68
CA ALA A 100 41.25 -33.11 22.72
C ALA A 100 40.53 -32.56 23.97
N PHE A 101 41.17 -32.62 25.15
CA PHE A 101 40.63 -32.01 26.36
C PHE A 101 40.43 -30.50 26.20
N LYS A 102 41.45 -29.78 25.72
CA LYS A 102 41.36 -28.32 25.46
C LYS A 102 40.23 -27.98 24.48
N LYS A 103 40.09 -28.76 23.40
CA LYS A 103 38.99 -28.57 22.43
C LYS A 103 37.63 -28.81 23.07
N THR A 104 37.44 -29.90 23.81
CA THR A 104 36.18 -30.21 24.50
C THR A 104 35.84 -29.17 25.57
N ALA A 105 36.81 -28.73 26.36
CA ALA A 105 36.63 -27.69 27.37
C ALA A 105 36.30 -26.31 26.76
N SER A 106 36.80 -26.01 25.55
CA SER A 106 36.40 -24.83 24.78
C SER A 106 34.99 -24.97 24.20
N GLN A 107 34.63 -26.16 23.68
CA GLN A 107 33.28 -26.41 23.16
C GLN A 107 32.22 -26.33 24.26
N LEU A 108 32.50 -26.86 25.46
CA LEU A 108 31.62 -26.71 26.63
C LEU A 108 31.47 -25.24 27.06
N GLU A 109 32.54 -24.43 26.99
CA GLU A 109 32.45 -22.98 27.26
C GLU A 109 31.57 -22.27 26.23
N ASN A 110 31.65 -22.65 24.96
CA ASN A 110 30.78 -22.11 23.91
C ASN A 110 29.31 -22.44 24.21
N SER A 111 28.98 -23.71 24.51
CA SER A 111 27.62 -24.12 24.87
C SER A 111 27.11 -23.43 26.15
N ILE A 112 27.97 -23.18 27.14
CA ILE A 112 27.64 -22.33 28.31
C ILE A 112 27.26 -20.92 27.85
N GLY A 113 28.04 -20.32 26.95
CA GLY A 113 27.75 -19.02 26.36
C GLY A 113 26.43 -18.99 25.59
N ASP A 114 26.15 -20.01 24.77
CA ASP A 114 24.93 -20.13 23.97
C ASP A 114 23.66 -20.26 24.84
N VAL A 115 23.69 -21.13 25.86
CA VAL A 115 22.54 -21.30 26.78
C VAL A 115 22.39 -20.07 27.69
N SER A 116 23.49 -19.43 28.10
CA SER A 116 23.45 -18.17 28.87
C SER A 116 22.83 -17.03 28.03
N TRP A 117 23.25 -16.89 26.78
CA TRP A 117 22.65 -15.94 25.82
C TRP A 117 21.15 -16.21 25.67
N LEU A 118 20.75 -17.47 25.46
CA LEU A 118 19.36 -17.85 25.26
C LEU A 118 18.47 -17.50 26.46
N LEU A 119 18.96 -17.74 27.68
CA LEU A 119 18.28 -17.35 28.92
C LEU A 119 18.15 -15.83 29.03
N ARG A 120 19.23 -15.08 28.78
CA ARG A 120 19.24 -13.61 28.83
C ARG A 120 18.25 -12.99 27.85
N VAL A 121 18.21 -13.42 26.59
CA VAL A 121 17.30 -12.82 25.59
C VAL A 121 15.84 -13.20 25.80
N SER A 122 15.59 -14.33 26.49
CA SER A 122 14.25 -14.78 26.89
C SER A 122 13.78 -14.15 28.22
N ALA A 123 14.66 -13.48 28.97
CA ALA A 123 14.29 -12.73 30.17
C ALA A 123 13.55 -11.42 29.80
N VAL A 124 12.64 -11.00 30.67
CA VAL A 124 11.79 -9.81 30.46
C VAL A 124 12.32 -8.62 31.26
N GLY A 125 12.52 -7.48 30.60
CA GLY A 125 12.89 -6.22 31.25
C GLY A 125 14.38 -6.10 31.61
N ASP A 126 14.65 -5.49 32.77
CA ASP A 126 15.96 -4.96 33.19
C ASP A 126 16.94 -6.02 33.69
N ASP A 127 16.52 -7.30 33.78
CA ASP A 127 17.34 -8.43 34.23
C ASP A 127 18.30 -8.95 33.13
N ARG A 128 18.39 -8.25 31.99
CA ARG A 128 19.34 -8.52 30.90
C ARG A 128 20.74 -8.01 31.27
N GLY A 129 21.42 -8.73 32.16
CA GLY A 129 22.77 -8.40 32.65
C GLY A 129 23.84 -8.21 31.57
N GLU A 130 24.97 -7.63 32.00
CA GLU A 130 26.02 -6.92 31.24
C GLU A 130 26.75 -7.69 30.09
N TYR A 131 26.37 -8.92 29.74
CA TYR A 131 27.05 -9.70 28.71
C TYR A 131 26.54 -9.39 27.29
N LEU A 132 27.14 -8.40 26.65
CA LEU A 132 26.80 -7.88 25.30
C LEU A 132 27.27 -8.75 24.11
N GLY A 133 27.60 -10.03 24.34
CA GLY A 133 28.07 -10.94 23.29
C GLY A 133 26.94 -11.60 22.49
N LEU A 134 27.15 -11.75 21.17
CA LEU A 134 26.43 -12.70 20.31
C LEU A 134 26.66 -14.14 20.80
N PRO A 135 25.72 -15.08 20.56
CA PRO A 135 25.88 -16.46 20.98
C PRO A 135 27.03 -17.13 20.18
N PRO A 136 27.98 -17.83 20.84
CA PRO A 136 29.09 -18.51 20.17
C PRO A 136 28.72 -19.37 18.95
N ILE A 137 27.56 -20.02 18.93
CA ILE A 137 27.04 -20.81 17.80
C ILE A 137 26.88 -19.96 16.52
N ALA A 138 26.63 -18.65 16.66
CA ALA A 138 26.48 -17.70 15.58
C ALA A 138 27.79 -16.97 15.20
N ALA A 139 28.94 -17.33 15.79
CA ALA A 139 30.22 -16.67 15.50
C ALA A 139 30.65 -16.75 14.02
N ASN A 140 30.22 -17.81 13.30
CA ASN A 140 30.46 -17.97 11.86
C ASN A 140 29.38 -17.31 10.98
N GLU A 141 28.23 -16.95 11.55
CA GLU A 141 27.11 -16.28 10.87
C GLU A 141 26.59 -15.11 11.73
N PRO A 142 27.38 -14.02 11.90
CA PRO A 142 27.04 -12.95 12.84
C PRO A 142 25.70 -12.25 12.55
N ILE A 143 25.24 -12.26 11.29
CA ILE A 143 23.92 -11.75 10.90
C ILE A 143 22.77 -12.62 11.44
N LEU A 144 22.94 -13.94 11.54
CA LEU A 144 21.95 -14.82 12.18
C LEU A 144 21.83 -14.49 13.67
N GLY A 145 22.97 -14.34 14.36
CA GLY A 145 23.01 -13.91 15.75
C GLY A 145 22.34 -12.55 15.97
N LEU A 146 22.60 -11.59 15.07
CA LEU A 146 21.94 -10.28 15.11
C LEU A 146 20.43 -10.37 14.91
N ILE A 147 19.95 -11.12 13.89
CA ILE A 147 18.52 -11.34 13.63
C ILE A 147 17.84 -11.96 14.85
N TRP A 148 18.50 -12.93 15.49
CA TRP A 148 18.01 -13.55 16.72
C TRP A 148 17.88 -12.55 17.88
N GLU A 149 18.89 -11.71 18.12
CA GLU A 149 18.83 -10.67 19.15
C GLU A 149 17.67 -9.69 18.88
N GLN A 150 17.53 -9.20 17.64
CA GLN A 150 16.45 -8.26 17.29
C GLN A 150 15.06 -8.89 17.44
N ILE A 151 14.86 -10.14 17.01
CA ILE A 151 13.56 -10.82 17.18
C ILE A 151 13.28 -11.06 18.68
N ALA A 152 14.27 -11.42 19.49
CA ALA A 152 14.08 -11.60 20.92
C ALA A 152 13.70 -10.28 21.61
N THR A 153 14.37 -9.17 21.28
CA THR A 153 14.00 -7.83 21.76
C THR A 153 12.59 -7.42 21.34
N LEU A 154 12.13 -7.80 20.14
CA LEU A 154 10.73 -7.60 19.73
C LEU A 154 9.71 -8.34 20.62
N HIS A 155 10.12 -9.40 21.32
CA HIS A 155 9.32 -10.05 22.36
C HIS A 155 9.47 -9.37 23.73
N THR A 156 10.70 -9.27 24.24
CA THR A 156 10.99 -9.00 25.67
C THR A 156 11.38 -7.57 26.02
N GLY A 157 11.78 -6.75 25.03
CA GLY A 157 12.28 -5.39 25.24
C GLY A 157 11.22 -4.36 25.65
N SER A 158 11.70 -3.15 25.98
CA SER A 158 10.85 -1.97 26.16
C SER A 158 10.15 -1.58 24.85
N LEU A 159 9.21 -0.63 24.89
CA LEU A 159 8.55 -0.14 23.68
C LEU A 159 9.51 0.64 22.76
N GLU A 160 10.59 1.18 23.31
CA GLU A 160 11.68 1.86 22.60
C GLU A 160 12.62 0.81 21.96
N ASP A 161 13.13 -0.16 22.73
CA ASP A 161 13.95 -1.26 22.19
C ASP A 161 13.23 -1.98 21.04
N LYS A 162 11.91 -2.15 21.16
CA LYS A 162 11.06 -2.78 20.15
C LYS A 162 11.00 -1.96 18.86
N ALA A 163 10.99 -0.63 18.95
CA ALA A 163 11.02 0.25 17.79
C ALA A 163 12.39 0.23 17.09
N ASP A 164 13.49 0.24 17.87
CA ASP A 164 14.87 0.13 17.38
C ASP A 164 15.17 -1.22 16.74
N SER A 165 14.69 -2.32 17.35
CA SER A 165 14.81 -3.65 16.76
C SER A 165 14.01 -3.78 15.47
N ALA A 166 12.82 -3.17 15.39
CA ALA A 166 12.08 -3.12 14.14
C ALA A 166 12.83 -2.31 13.07
N ALA A 167 13.44 -1.16 13.41
CA ALA A 167 14.27 -0.36 12.49
C ALA A 167 15.53 -1.13 12.02
N SER A 168 16.13 -1.91 12.90
CA SER A 168 17.26 -2.78 12.58
C SER A 168 16.85 -3.88 11.59
N LEU A 169 15.70 -4.52 11.81
CA LEU A 169 15.14 -5.50 10.87
C LEU A 169 14.70 -4.88 9.53
N VAL A 170 14.19 -3.63 9.52
CA VAL A 170 13.92 -2.87 8.29
C VAL A 170 15.20 -2.76 7.46
N SER A 171 16.32 -2.38 8.08
CA SER A 171 17.59 -2.20 7.38
C SER A 171 18.10 -3.52 6.80
N LEU A 172 18.10 -4.60 7.59
CA LEU A 172 18.50 -5.94 7.14
C LEU A 172 17.62 -6.47 5.99
N ALA A 173 16.29 -6.33 6.09
CA ALA A 173 15.35 -6.77 5.08
C ALA A 173 15.39 -5.91 3.80
N ARG A 174 15.71 -4.62 3.93
CA ARG A 174 15.88 -3.72 2.78
C ARG A 174 17.12 -4.07 1.97
N ASP A 175 18.23 -4.30 2.66
CA ASP A 175 19.56 -4.32 2.04
C ASP A 175 19.94 -5.71 1.47
N ASN A 176 19.29 -6.81 1.88
CA ASN A 176 19.57 -8.15 1.34
C ASN A 176 18.38 -9.14 1.44
N ASP A 177 17.97 -9.71 0.31
CA ASP A 177 16.89 -10.71 0.20
C ASP A 177 17.11 -11.94 1.09
N ARG A 178 18.36 -12.42 1.22
CA ARG A 178 18.71 -13.58 2.07
C ARG A 178 18.43 -13.27 3.54
N TYR A 179 18.70 -12.05 3.99
CA TYR A 179 18.44 -11.64 5.37
C TYR A 179 16.93 -11.50 5.60
N GLY A 180 16.18 -11.00 4.61
CA GLY A 180 14.73 -11.00 4.63
C GLY A 180 14.14 -12.39 4.85
N LYS A 181 14.54 -13.38 4.03
CA LYS A 181 14.10 -14.78 4.22
C LYS A 181 14.47 -15.33 5.59
N LEU A 182 15.70 -15.09 6.06
CA LEU A 182 16.15 -15.56 7.36
C LEU A 182 15.33 -14.97 8.51
N ILE A 183 14.93 -13.69 8.45
CA ILE A 183 14.02 -13.08 9.45
C ILE A 183 12.66 -13.80 9.49
N ILE A 184 12.14 -14.25 8.34
CA ILE A 184 10.88 -15.01 8.28
C ILE A 184 11.08 -16.43 8.85
N GLU A 185 12.13 -17.13 8.43
CA GLU A 185 12.46 -18.50 8.86
C GLU A 185 12.69 -18.62 10.37
N GLU A 186 13.36 -17.61 10.97
CA GLU A 186 13.57 -17.51 12.42
C GLU A 186 12.33 -16.98 13.17
N GLY A 187 11.25 -16.63 12.47
CA GLY A 187 9.95 -16.32 13.10
C GLY A 187 9.78 -14.86 13.53
N GLY A 188 10.37 -13.90 12.81
CA GLY A 188 10.19 -12.47 13.07
C GLY A 188 8.79 -11.92 12.77
N ILE A 189 7.98 -12.62 11.95
CA ILE A 189 6.66 -12.11 11.53
C ILE A 189 5.65 -11.97 12.69
N PRO A 190 5.39 -12.96 13.57
CA PRO A 190 4.45 -12.80 14.68
C PRO A 190 4.74 -11.64 15.64
N PRO A 191 5.99 -11.38 16.11
CA PRO A 191 6.26 -10.24 16.97
C PRO A 191 6.20 -8.90 16.22
N LEU A 192 6.61 -8.83 14.94
CA LEU A 192 6.38 -7.63 14.11
C LEU A 192 4.88 -7.33 13.97
N LEU A 193 4.04 -8.34 13.74
CA LEU A 193 2.58 -8.18 13.67
C LEU A 193 1.98 -7.73 15.02
N ARG A 194 2.53 -8.17 16.15
CA ARG A 194 2.14 -7.66 17.48
C ARG A 194 2.50 -6.18 17.61
N LEU A 195 3.74 -5.80 17.28
CA LEU A 195 4.23 -4.43 17.36
C LEU A 195 3.42 -3.47 16.47
N VAL A 196 3.05 -3.88 15.25
CA VAL A 196 2.13 -3.13 14.36
C VAL A 196 0.77 -2.84 15.02
N LYS A 197 0.25 -3.74 15.86
CA LYS A 197 -1.08 -3.62 16.48
C LYS A 197 -1.10 -2.91 17.83
N GLU A 198 0.03 -2.89 18.55
CA GLU A 198 0.10 -2.57 19.98
C GLU A 198 1.24 -1.58 20.36
N GLY A 199 2.19 -1.31 19.46
CA GLY A 199 3.32 -0.41 19.72
C GLY A 199 2.95 1.08 19.75
N HIS A 200 3.93 1.92 20.09
CA HIS A 200 3.87 3.36 19.79
C HIS A 200 4.07 3.62 18.29
N VAL A 201 3.76 4.85 17.84
CA VAL A 201 3.75 5.26 16.42
C VAL A 201 4.98 4.79 15.66
N GLU A 202 6.17 5.07 16.17
CA GLU A 202 7.45 4.70 15.55
C GLU A 202 7.64 3.19 15.43
N GLY A 203 7.38 2.43 16.51
CA GLY A 203 7.42 0.97 16.49
C GLY A 203 6.41 0.37 15.51
N GLN A 204 5.20 0.95 15.42
CA GLN A 204 4.19 0.52 14.44
C GLN A 204 4.64 0.80 13.00
N GLU A 205 5.20 1.98 12.72
CA GLU A 205 5.75 2.33 11.40
C GLU A 205 6.90 1.41 11.00
N ASN A 206 7.90 1.24 11.88
CA ASN A 206 9.06 0.39 11.60
C ASN A 206 8.64 -1.07 11.40
N ALA A 207 7.71 -1.59 12.20
CA ALA A 207 7.24 -2.96 12.05
C ALA A 207 6.40 -3.17 10.77
N ALA A 208 5.56 -2.21 10.38
CA ALA A 208 4.82 -2.25 9.12
C ALA A 208 5.78 -2.16 7.91
N ARG A 209 6.82 -1.31 8.03
CA ARG A 209 7.87 -1.14 7.01
C ARG A 209 8.71 -2.41 6.85
N ALA A 210 9.04 -3.10 7.95
CA ALA A 210 9.73 -4.39 7.92
C ALA A 210 8.89 -5.42 7.16
N ILE A 211 7.61 -5.59 7.51
CA ILE A 211 6.70 -6.54 6.85
C ILE A 211 6.59 -6.27 5.34
N GLY A 212 6.54 -4.99 4.92
CA GLY A 212 6.59 -4.62 3.50
C GLY A 212 7.87 -5.09 2.80
N PHE A 213 9.04 -4.81 3.38
CA PHE A 213 10.33 -5.23 2.80
C PHE A 213 10.60 -6.75 2.85
N LEU A 214 9.97 -7.49 3.75
CA LEU A 214 10.07 -8.96 3.83
C LEU A 214 9.30 -9.66 2.70
N GLY A 215 8.31 -9.01 2.11
CA GLY A 215 7.42 -9.57 1.09
C GLY A 215 7.95 -9.57 -0.35
N ARG A 216 9.21 -9.95 -0.56
CA ARG A 216 9.86 -9.89 -1.90
C ARG A 216 9.49 -11.02 -2.85
N ASP A 217 8.98 -12.14 -2.33
CA ASP A 217 8.65 -13.31 -3.13
C ASP A 217 7.33 -13.99 -2.68
N PRO A 218 6.68 -14.78 -3.55
CA PRO A 218 5.41 -15.46 -3.26
C PRO A 218 5.38 -16.29 -1.98
N GLU A 219 6.46 -17.02 -1.66
CA GLU A 219 6.50 -17.88 -0.48
C GLU A 219 6.55 -17.04 0.79
N SER A 220 7.41 -16.02 0.81
CA SER A 220 7.50 -15.04 1.90
C SER A 220 6.15 -14.35 2.15
N VAL A 221 5.45 -13.93 1.10
CA VAL A 221 4.11 -13.33 1.22
C VAL A 221 3.08 -14.32 1.75
N GLU A 222 3.06 -15.57 1.26
CA GLU A 222 2.11 -16.58 1.72
C GLU A 222 2.32 -16.94 3.21
N GLN A 223 3.57 -17.01 3.68
CA GLN A 223 3.88 -17.20 5.10
C GLN A 223 3.34 -16.05 5.97
N MET A 224 3.42 -14.80 5.49
CA MET A 224 2.87 -13.63 6.21
C MET A 224 1.34 -13.60 6.23
N ILE A 225 0.68 -14.07 5.16
CA ILE A 225 -0.79 -14.24 5.12
C ILE A 225 -1.23 -15.28 6.14
N ARG A 226 -0.58 -16.45 6.17
CA ARG A 226 -0.83 -17.50 7.16
C ARG A 226 -0.58 -17.02 8.60
N ALA A 227 0.36 -16.09 8.82
CA ALA A 227 0.61 -15.44 10.11
C ALA A 227 -0.42 -14.35 10.48
N GLY A 228 -1.32 -13.98 9.57
CA GLY A 228 -2.42 -13.04 9.82
C GLY A 228 -2.13 -11.57 9.45
N VAL A 229 -1.23 -11.30 8.48
CA VAL A 229 -0.92 -9.92 8.06
C VAL A 229 -2.16 -9.13 7.61
N CYS A 230 -3.08 -9.76 6.85
CA CYS A 230 -4.26 -9.09 6.30
C CYS A 230 -5.20 -8.56 7.40
N SER A 231 -5.42 -9.32 8.48
CA SER A 231 -6.28 -8.91 9.58
C SER A 231 -5.61 -7.87 10.48
N ALA A 232 -4.30 -7.96 10.71
CA ALA A 232 -3.53 -6.95 11.43
C ALA A 232 -3.53 -5.60 10.69
N PHE A 233 -3.23 -5.61 9.38
CA PHE A 233 -3.23 -4.42 8.54
C PHE A 233 -4.63 -3.80 8.42
N ALA A 234 -5.68 -4.60 8.27
CA ALA A 234 -7.06 -4.10 8.29
C ALA A 234 -7.44 -3.42 9.61
N LYS A 235 -6.97 -3.93 10.77
CA LYS A 235 -7.18 -3.27 12.06
C LYS A 235 -6.50 -1.90 12.10
N VAL A 236 -5.24 -1.82 11.70
CA VAL A 236 -4.47 -0.56 11.72
C VAL A 236 -5.04 0.46 10.73
N LEU A 237 -5.38 0.05 9.51
CA LEU A 237 -6.06 0.91 8.52
C LEU A 237 -7.41 1.47 8.99
N LYS A 238 -8.03 0.86 10.01
CA LYS A 238 -9.30 1.32 10.62
C LYS A 238 -9.08 2.22 11.83
N GLU A 239 -8.10 1.90 12.69
CA GLU A 239 -8.01 2.43 14.07
C GLU A 239 -6.67 3.13 14.40
N GLY A 240 -5.62 2.93 13.60
CA GLY A 240 -4.28 3.46 13.86
C GLY A 240 -4.09 4.96 13.52
N PRO A 241 -2.93 5.55 13.90
CA PRO A 241 -2.53 6.91 13.51
C PRO A 241 -2.35 7.04 11.98
N MET A 242 -2.62 8.22 11.40
CA MET A 242 -2.61 8.37 9.93
C MET A 242 -1.25 8.07 9.30
N LYS A 243 -0.13 8.41 9.95
CA LYS A 243 1.23 8.06 9.49
C LYS A 243 1.44 6.56 9.38
N VAL A 244 1.05 5.81 10.42
CA VAL A 244 1.11 4.33 10.44
C VAL A 244 0.20 3.74 9.37
N GLN A 245 -1.00 4.30 9.18
CA GLN A 245 -1.94 3.87 8.14
C GLN A 245 -1.35 4.04 6.73
N ALA A 246 -0.57 5.11 6.49
CA ALA A 246 0.13 5.32 5.23
C ALA A 246 1.21 4.24 5.00
N ILE A 247 2.04 3.94 6.01
CA ILE A 247 3.05 2.86 5.91
C ILE A 247 2.42 1.48 5.74
N VAL A 248 1.28 1.20 6.39
CA VAL A 248 0.52 -0.05 6.17
C VAL A 248 -0.06 -0.12 4.76
N ALA A 249 -0.58 0.99 4.22
CA ALA A 249 -1.05 1.03 2.83
C ALA A 249 0.11 0.80 1.84
N TRP A 250 1.28 1.41 2.07
CA TRP A 250 2.50 1.10 1.30
C TRP A 250 2.85 -0.39 1.37
N ALA A 251 2.90 -0.99 2.57
CA ALA A 251 3.22 -2.40 2.74
C ALA A 251 2.22 -3.33 2.03
N VAL A 252 0.91 -3.02 2.07
CA VAL A 252 -0.11 -3.74 1.27
C VAL A 252 0.21 -3.67 -0.23
N SER A 253 0.69 -2.52 -0.71
CA SER A 253 1.04 -2.33 -2.13
C SER A 253 2.26 -3.16 -2.56
N GLU A 254 3.27 -3.30 -1.71
CA GLU A 254 4.45 -4.15 -1.96
C GLU A 254 4.04 -5.63 -2.03
N LEU A 255 3.28 -6.10 -1.03
CA LEU A 255 2.79 -7.49 -0.97
C LEU A 255 1.95 -7.84 -2.21
N ALA A 256 1.04 -6.95 -2.62
CA ALA A 256 0.22 -7.13 -3.83
C ALA A 256 1.05 -7.05 -5.12
N SER A 257 2.13 -6.25 -5.15
CA SER A 257 3.02 -6.13 -6.31
C SER A 257 3.85 -7.40 -6.53
N ASN A 258 4.34 -8.03 -5.44
CA ASN A 258 5.23 -9.18 -5.51
C ASN A 258 4.47 -10.53 -5.52
N HIS A 259 3.24 -10.56 -5.00
CA HIS A 259 2.39 -11.74 -5.04
C HIS A 259 0.91 -11.40 -5.35
N PRO A 260 0.52 -11.25 -6.63
CA PRO A 260 -0.84 -10.85 -7.00
C PRO A 260 -1.97 -11.74 -6.48
N LYS A 261 -1.72 -13.00 -6.07
CA LYS A 261 -2.77 -13.84 -5.46
C LYS A 261 -3.23 -13.33 -4.09
N CYS A 262 -2.39 -12.61 -3.34
CA CYS A 262 -2.78 -12.05 -2.03
C CYS A 262 -3.82 -10.93 -2.13
N GLN A 263 -4.09 -10.41 -3.33
CA GLN A 263 -5.10 -9.40 -3.58
C GLN A 263 -6.47 -9.84 -3.01
N ASP A 264 -6.84 -11.10 -3.20
CA ASP A 264 -8.12 -11.64 -2.76
C ASP A 264 -8.19 -11.82 -1.23
N ASP A 265 -7.07 -12.15 -0.56
CA ASP A 265 -6.98 -12.22 0.90
C ASP A 265 -7.17 -10.81 1.53
N PHE A 266 -6.55 -9.79 0.93
CA PHE A 266 -6.75 -8.40 1.33
C PHE A 266 -8.17 -7.89 1.03
N ALA A 267 -8.79 -8.34 -0.06
CA ALA A 267 -10.19 -8.04 -0.35
C ALA A 267 -11.13 -8.61 0.71
N GLN A 268 -10.93 -9.87 1.10
CA GLN A 268 -11.68 -10.54 2.18
C GLN A 268 -11.51 -9.84 3.53
N SER A 269 -10.33 -9.30 3.84
CA SER A 269 -10.08 -8.55 5.08
C SER A 269 -10.62 -7.11 5.08
N ASN A 270 -11.54 -6.74 4.18
CA ASN A 270 -12.10 -5.39 4.03
C ASN A 270 -11.10 -4.28 3.64
N THR A 271 -9.86 -4.62 3.23
CA THR A 271 -8.79 -3.65 2.99
C THR A 271 -9.17 -2.63 1.93
N ILE A 272 -9.79 -3.06 0.83
CA ILE A 272 -10.28 -2.17 -0.25
C ILE A 272 -11.19 -1.07 0.30
N ARG A 273 -12.18 -1.43 1.13
CA ARG A 273 -13.14 -0.49 1.71
C ARG A 273 -12.48 0.52 2.66
N LEU A 274 -11.45 0.10 3.40
CA LEU A 274 -10.70 0.97 4.30
C LEU A 274 -9.80 1.95 3.52
N LEU A 275 -9.10 1.48 2.49
CA LEU A 275 -8.29 2.33 1.61
C LEU A 275 -9.15 3.37 0.87
N VAL A 276 -10.31 2.98 0.33
CA VAL A 276 -11.26 3.92 -0.27
C VAL A 276 -11.77 4.94 0.76
N SER A 277 -11.97 4.56 2.03
CA SER A 277 -12.34 5.50 3.09
C SER A 277 -11.25 6.54 3.39
N HIS A 278 -9.98 6.22 3.14
CA HIS A 278 -8.87 7.17 3.27
C HIS A 278 -8.80 8.15 2.08
N LEU A 279 -9.13 7.71 0.87
CA LEU A 279 -9.29 8.60 -0.29
C LEU A 279 -10.53 9.51 -0.17
N ALA A 280 -11.62 9.01 0.42
CA ALA A 280 -12.91 9.69 0.53
C ALA A 280 -12.92 10.83 1.57
N PHE A 281 -11.99 10.81 2.53
CA PHE A 281 -11.90 11.86 3.53
C PHE A 281 -11.48 13.20 2.89
N GLU A 282 -12.17 14.29 3.26
CA GLU A 282 -12.19 15.63 2.62
C GLU A 282 -12.72 15.65 1.17
N THR A 283 -12.42 14.66 0.33
CA THR A 283 -12.90 14.64 -1.08
C THR A 283 -14.41 14.51 -1.20
N VAL A 284 -15.11 13.98 -0.18
CA VAL A 284 -16.58 13.86 -0.16
C VAL A 284 -17.31 15.22 -0.14
N GLN A 285 -16.72 16.30 0.39
CA GLN A 285 -17.34 17.63 0.30
C GLN A 285 -17.37 18.12 -1.16
N GLU A 286 -16.27 17.88 -1.89
CA GLU A 286 -16.11 18.20 -3.31
C GLU A 286 -17.00 17.34 -4.23
N HIS A 287 -17.43 16.15 -3.80
CA HIS A 287 -18.38 15.35 -4.59
C HIS A 287 -19.70 16.09 -4.86
N SER A 288 -20.10 17.06 -4.02
CA SER A 288 -21.30 17.89 -4.25
C SER A 288 -21.24 18.70 -5.55
N LYS A 289 -20.04 19.09 -6.01
CA LYS A 289 -19.79 19.75 -7.31
C LYS A 289 -20.09 18.83 -8.51
N TYR A 290 -19.96 17.52 -8.31
CA TYR A 290 -20.12 16.49 -9.36
C TYR A 290 -21.47 15.74 -9.27
N VAL A 291 -22.21 15.88 -8.18
CA VAL A 291 -23.59 15.40 -8.05
C VAL A 291 -24.54 16.44 -8.62
N ILE A 292 -25.21 16.11 -9.71
CA ILE A 292 -26.23 16.97 -10.34
C ILE A 292 -27.33 17.31 -9.31
N PRO A 293 -27.66 18.59 -9.07
CA PRO A 293 -28.82 18.94 -8.26
C PRO A 293 -30.10 18.40 -8.90
N GLY A 294 -30.79 17.52 -8.19
CA GLY A 294 -32.04 16.92 -8.66
C GLY A 294 -33.06 17.99 -9.02
N HIS A 295 -33.56 17.96 -10.25
CA HIS A 295 -34.58 18.89 -10.72
C HIS A 295 -35.89 18.67 -9.94
N ASN A 296 -36.22 19.61 -9.05
CA ASN A 296 -37.61 19.95 -8.73
C ASN A 296 -37.70 21.33 -8.06
N ARG A 297 -37.61 22.39 -8.87
CA ARG A 297 -38.17 23.70 -8.52
C ARG A 297 -38.64 24.39 -9.82
N PRO A 298 -39.90 24.86 -9.91
CA PRO A 298 -40.41 25.47 -11.13
C PRO A 298 -39.78 26.87 -11.36
N PRO A 299 -39.71 27.34 -12.61
CA PRO A 299 -39.07 28.62 -12.94
C PRO A 299 -40.00 29.80 -12.67
N THR A 300 -39.47 30.84 -12.03
CA THR A 300 -40.03 32.20 -12.07
C THR A 300 -38.98 33.13 -12.68
N ALA A 301 -39.31 33.71 -13.83
CA ALA A 301 -38.46 34.65 -14.57
C ALA A 301 -38.71 36.11 -14.11
N PRO A 302 -38.16 37.16 -14.75
CA PRO A 302 -36.84 37.65 -14.34
C PRO A 302 -36.81 39.17 -14.07
N GLY A 303 -35.71 39.62 -13.44
CA GLY A 303 -35.25 41.01 -13.53
C GLY A 303 -35.25 41.82 -12.24
N THR A 304 -34.05 42.18 -11.77
CA THR A 304 -33.58 43.58 -11.81
C THR A 304 -32.11 43.66 -11.39
N THR A 305 -31.40 44.61 -11.98
CA THR A 305 -29.98 44.89 -11.74
C THR A 305 -29.78 45.74 -10.48
N ALA A 306 -28.87 45.35 -9.59
CA ALA A 306 -28.20 46.32 -8.71
C ALA A 306 -26.84 45.82 -8.20
N THR A 307 -25.87 46.72 -8.31
CA THR A 307 -24.49 46.68 -7.88
C THR A 307 -24.26 46.64 -6.36
N ALA A 308 -23.14 46.01 -5.99
CA ALA A 308 -22.15 46.48 -5.01
C ALA A 308 -22.33 46.28 -3.48
N THR A 309 -21.15 46.17 -2.85
CA THR A 309 -20.78 46.45 -1.45
C THR A 309 -21.38 45.61 -0.32
N ALA A 310 -20.52 44.72 0.20
CA ALA A 310 -20.42 44.43 1.63
C ALA A 310 -19.96 45.73 2.39
N PRO A 311 -20.13 45.88 3.73
CA PRO A 311 -19.53 44.93 4.69
C PRO A 311 -20.28 44.63 6.01
N ALA A 312 -19.94 43.46 6.55
CA ALA A 312 -19.63 43.10 7.94
C ALA A 312 -20.37 43.70 9.17
N ASN A 313 -20.64 42.78 10.11
CA ASN A 313 -20.59 42.94 11.59
C ASN A 313 -21.70 43.78 12.29
N SER A 314 -22.19 43.39 13.49
CA SER A 314 -21.84 42.24 14.34
C SER A 314 -22.90 41.98 15.45
N ASN A 315 -22.66 40.87 16.18
CA ASN A 315 -23.03 40.61 17.59
C ASN A 315 -24.45 40.12 17.95
N THR A 316 -24.44 38.86 18.35
CA THR A 316 -25.35 38.15 19.24
C THR A 316 -25.59 38.82 20.60
N ASN A 317 -26.82 38.76 21.13
CA ASN A 317 -27.11 38.00 22.37
C ASN A 317 -28.62 37.91 22.75
N THR A 318 -29.09 36.67 22.85
CA THR A 318 -30.01 36.08 23.87
C THR A 318 -30.88 36.98 24.78
N MET A 319 -32.22 36.91 24.68
CA MET A 319 -33.14 36.23 25.65
C MET A 319 -34.66 36.56 25.50
N THR A 320 -35.48 35.49 25.43
CA THR A 320 -36.88 35.25 25.89
C THR A 320 -38.01 36.33 25.96
N MET A 321 -39.18 35.95 25.37
CA MET A 321 -40.60 36.11 25.84
C MET A 321 -41.20 37.54 26.04
N HIS A 322 -42.50 37.88 25.81
CA HIS A 322 -43.73 37.13 25.45
C HIS A 322 -44.84 38.05 24.80
N SER A 323 -45.54 37.61 23.72
CA SER A 323 -47.00 37.79 23.41
C SER A 323 -47.74 39.07 22.87
N VAL A 324 -48.47 38.88 21.74
CA VAL A 324 -49.96 38.91 21.47
C VAL A 324 -50.99 39.91 22.09
N VAL A 325 -51.81 40.50 21.19
CA VAL A 325 -53.30 40.68 21.22
C VAL A 325 -53.84 40.31 19.80
N LYS A 326 -54.65 39.25 19.57
CA LYS A 326 -56.15 39.14 19.47
C LYS A 326 -56.85 40.09 18.46
N SER A 327 -57.95 39.76 17.75
CA SER A 327 -58.77 38.52 17.62
C SER A 327 -59.93 38.65 16.58
N SER A 328 -60.40 37.53 16.01
CA SER A 328 -61.82 37.22 15.70
C SER A 328 -61.94 35.70 15.41
N MET A 329 -62.50 34.85 16.28
CA MET A 329 -63.92 34.42 16.38
C MET A 329 -64.49 33.77 15.09
N ALA A 330 -65.17 32.62 15.09
CA ALA A 330 -65.47 31.54 16.06
C ALA A 330 -65.80 30.25 15.24
N ASN A 331 -66.16 29.04 15.71
CA ASN A 331 -66.71 28.56 16.98
C ASN A 331 -66.63 27.00 17.03
N LYS A 332 -66.09 26.39 18.11
CA LYS A 332 -66.68 25.21 18.81
C LYS A 332 -65.86 24.78 20.03
N ASN A 333 -66.49 24.99 21.19
CA ASN A 333 -66.26 24.46 22.54
C ASN A 333 -65.76 22.99 22.62
N HIS A 334 -65.14 22.50 23.70
CA HIS A 334 -64.88 23.02 25.07
C HIS A 334 -63.70 22.16 25.62
N GLN A 335 -62.60 22.67 26.19
CA GLN A 335 -62.36 23.17 27.57
C GLN A 335 -60.86 23.59 27.65
N LEU A 336 -60.30 24.34 28.61
CA LEU A 336 -60.79 25.26 29.67
C LEU A 336 -59.64 26.25 30.05
N THR A 337 -59.99 27.23 30.89
CA THR A 337 -59.17 28.15 31.75
C THR A 337 -57.62 28.08 31.73
N HIS A 338 -56.80 29.08 31.31
CA HIS A 338 -56.71 30.56 31.51
C HIS A 338 -55.67 30.99 32.59
N PRO A 339 -55.00 32.18 32.52
CA PRO A 339 -54.90 33.19 31.43
C PRO A 339 -53.46 33.76 31.10
N ASN A 340 -53.43 34.75 30.21
CA ASN A 340 -52.35 35.35 29.36
C ASN A 340 -51.87 36.78 29.92
N PRO A 341 -51.12 37.70 29.23
CA PRO A 341 -49.69 37.67 28.77
C PRO A 341 -48.98 39.09 28.54
N SER A 342 -48.11 39.28 27.52
CA SER A 342 -47.66 40.55 26.77
C SER A 342 -46.45 41.41 27.28
N GLN A 343 -45.62 42.18 26.50
CA GLN A 343 -45.14 42.25 25.07
C GLN A 343 -43.76 43.03 24.93
N MET A 344 -43.13 43.21 23.74
CA MET A 344 -41.76 43.79 23.51
C MET A 344 -41.68 44.91 22.42
N GLN A 345 -40.93 46.03 22.63
CA GLN A 345 -40.43 46.93 21.55
C GLN A 345 -39.33 47.98 21.92
N SER A 346 -38.27 48.06 21.08
CA SER A 346 -37.51 49.26 20.58
C SER A 346 -36.52 50.13 21.42
N VAL A 347 -35.34 50.46 20.80
CA VAL A 347 -34.70 51.82 20.69
C VAL A 347 -33.99 52.42 21.96
N VAL A 348 -32.78 53.04 22.00
CA VAL A 348 -31.66 53.31 21.03
C VAL A 348 -30.38 53.89 21.72
N ASN A 349 -29.20 53.81 21.06
CA ASN A 349 -27.91 54.58 21.19
C ASN A 349 -27.15 54.85 22.52
N SER A 350 -25.81 54.64 22.48
CA SER A 350 -24.73 55.68 22.58
C SER A 350 -23.32 55.02 22.59
N THR A 351 -22.51 55.06 21.52
CA THR A 351 -21.55 56.11 21.07
C THR A 351 -20.08 55.94 21.55
N MET A 352 -19.21 55.65 20.56
CA MET A 352 -17.73 55.66 20.44
C MET A 352 -16.81 56.28 21.53
N LYS A 353 -15.60 55.70 21.67
CA LYS A 353 -14.31 56.29 21.17
C LYS A 353 -13.07 55.37 21.37
N ASN A 354 -12.14 55.40 20.39
CA ASN A 354 -10.65 55.40 20.43
C ASN A 354 -9.86 54.54 21.47
N HIS A 355 -8.66 53.98 21.21
CA HIS A 355 -7.75 53.99 20.04
C HIS A 355 -6.62 52.93 20.22
N HIS A 356 -5.95 52.58 19.11
CA HIS A 356 -4.50 52.25 18.98
C HIS A 356 -3.81 50.97 19.54
N HIS A 357 -3.23 50.23 18.57
CA HIS A 357 -1.82 49.79 18.44
C HIS A 357 -1.21 48.56 19.17
N GLN A 358 -0.47 47.79 18.34
CA GLN A 358 0.69 46.91 18.57
C GLN A 358 0.63 45.84 19.68
N GLN A 359 0.62 44.55 19.32
CA GLN A 359 1.76 43.71 18.87
C GLN A 359 2.81 43.42 19.96
N GLN A 360 2.85 42.13 20.35
CA GLN A 360 4.05 41.36 20.69
C GLN A 360 4.84 41.79 21.96
N GLN A 361 5.44 40.91 22.75
CA GLN A 361 6.01 39.59 22.43
C GLN A 361 6.24 38.78 23.72
N GLN A 362 6.21 37.44 23.66
CA GLN A 362 7.01 36.51 24.50
C GLN A 362 6.80 36.51 26.05
N GLN A 363 7.13 35.46 26.81
CA GLN A 363 7.16 34.01 26.57
C GLN A 363 7.16 33.30 27.94
N GLN A 364 6.70 32.04 27.96
CA GLN A 364 7.17 30.95 28.83
C GLN A 364 6.96 30.98 30.37
N GLN A 365 6.45 29.81 30.81
CA GLN A 365 6.73 29.08 32.07
C GLN A 365 5.98 29.57 33.33
N GLN A 366 5.52 28.70 34.25
CA GLN A 366 5.77 27.27 34.50
C GLN A 366 4.53 26.63 35.21
N GLN A 367 4.53 25.28 35.34
CA GLN A 367 4.03 24.44 36.47
C GLN A 367 2.99 25.03 37.49
N GLN A 368 1.99 24.31 38.03
CA GLN A 368 1.86 22.87 38.30
C GLN A 368 0.46 22.49 38.86
N GLN A 369 0.23 21.18 39.07
CA GLN A 369 -0.57 20.55 40.14
C GLN A 369 -2.11 20.35 40.06
N HIS A 370 -2.50 19.21 40.65
CA HIS A 370 -3.81 18.65 41.04
C HIS A 370 -4.85 18.36 39.92
N ALA A 371 -5.33 17.14 39.65
CA ALA A 371 -5.57 15.88 40.39
C ALA A 371 -7.01 15.69 40.94
N ASP A 372 -7.57 14.54 40.54
CA ASP A 372 -8.51 13.65 41.25
C ASP A 372 -10.04 13.75 41.03
N ASN A 373 -10.65 12.56 41.01
CA ASN A 373 -12.08 12.17 40.98
C ASN A 373 -12.99 12.68 39.82
N GLY A 374 -13.97 11.91 39.32
CA GLY A 374 -14.40 10.55 39.68
C GLY A 374 -15.93 10.40 39.64
N HIS A 375 -16.44 9.24 39.18
CA HIS A 375 -17.85 8.76 39.19
C HIS A 375 -18.81 9.06 38.02
N ASN A 376 -18.84 8.11 37.08
CA ASN A 376 -19.99 7.27 36.70
C ASN A 376 -21.44 7.75 36.97
N LYS A 377 -22.27 7.79 35.91
CA LYS A 377 -23.65 7.22 35.94
C LYS A 377 -24.22 6.98 34.53
N HIS A 378 -24.63 5.73 34.27
CA HIS A 378 -25.44 5.35 33.10
C HIS A 378 -26.86 5.91 33.19
N HIS A 379 -27.44 6.28 32.04
CA HIS A 379 -28.79 5.85 31.65
C HIS A 379 -28.86 5.75 30.12
N GLY A 380 -29.39 4.65 29.61
CA GLY A 380 -29.40 4.35 28.18
C GLY A 380 -30.74 4.71 27.52
N ASN A 381 -30.71 4.91 26.21
CA ASN A 381 -31.89 4.70 25.39
C ASN A 381 -31.47 4.18 24.02
N ALA A 382 -32.03 3.05 23.59
CA ALA A 382 -31.65 2.38 22.35
C ALA A 382 -32.47 2.91 21.18
N THR A 383 -31.84 3.43 20.12
CA THR A 383 -32.49 3.54 18.80
C THR A 383 -31.49 3.73 17.66
N LYS A 384 -31.68 2.92 16.60
CA LYS A 384 -31.09 3.00 15.26
C LYS A 384 -29.55 3.04 15.14
N MET A 385 -29.03 1.92 14.65
CA MET A 385 -27.63 1.69 14.28
C MET A 385 -27.16 2.68 13.21
N SER A 386 -26.40 3.69 13.63
CA SER A 386 -25.64 4.59 12.75
C SER A 386 -24.17 4.14 12.75
N LEU A 387 -23.54 4.10 11.57
CA LEU A 387 -22.19 3.56 11.38
C LEU A 387 -21.11 4.57 11.80
N ALA A 388 -21.08 4.92 13.08
CA ALA A 388 -20.09 5.82 13.67
C ALA A 388 -18.98 5.03 14.38
N GLY A 389 -17.86 4.80 13.68
CA GLY A 389 -16.65 4.20 14.23
C GLY A 389 -15.43 5.08 13.96
N THR A 390 -14.75 5.52 15.04
CA THR A 390 -13.42 6.15 15.04
C THR A 390 -13.18 7.32 14.08
N SER A 391 -13.79 8.45 14.44
CA SER A 391 -13.28 9.82 14.27
C SER A 391 -12.83 10.30 12.88
N ILE A 392 -13.83 10.66 12.05
CA ILE A 392 -13.64 11.62 10.94
C ILE A 392 -13.02 12.94 11.46
N LYS A 393 -13.41 13.41 12.65
CA LYS A 393 -12.88 14.63 13.28
C LYS A 393 -11.38 14.58 13.57
N GLY A 394 -10.83 13.44 13.98
CA GLY A 394 -9.38 13.33 14.26
C GLY A 394 -8.55 13.60 13.01
N ARG A 395 -9.01 13.10 11.86
CA ARG A 395 -8.38 13.29 10.56
C ARG A 395 -8.40 14.74 10.08
N GLU A 396 -9.33 15.58 10.56
CA GLU A 396 -9.42 17.00 10.17
C GLU A 396 -8.21 17.80 10.67
N TYR A 397 -7.65 17.43 11.83
CA TYR A 397 -6.51 18.10 12.48
C TYR A 397 -5.12 17.60 12.07
N GLU A 398 -5.04 16.52 11.28
CA GLU A 398 -3.76 16.04 10.74
C GLU A 398 -3.14 17.08 9.79
N ASP A 399 -1.81 17.12 9.72
CA ASP A 399 -1.11 18.06 8.86
C ASP A 399 -1.33 17.73 7.35
N PRO A 400 -1.21 18.73 6.44
CA PRO A 400 -1.47 18.50 5.02
C PRO A 400 -0.55 17.48 4.35
N GLU A 401 0.68 17.30 4.84
CA GLU A 401 1.68 16.38 4.29
C GLU A 401 1.35 14.93 4.66
N THR A 402 1.04 14.67 5.93
CA THR A 402 0.53 13.37 6.41
C THR A 402 -0.76 12.98 5.69
N LYS A 403 -1.68 13.92 5.47
CA LYS A 403 -2.91 13.70 4.68
C LYS A 403 -2.60 13.36 3.22
N ALA A 404 -1.66 14.06 2.59
CA ALA A 404 -1.24 13.80 1.22
C ALA A 404 -0.58 12.42 1.09
N ASN A 405 0.35 12.08 1.99
CA ASN A 405 1.02 10.78 2.04
C ASN A 405 0.01 9.63 2.22
N MET A 406 -0.94 9.74 3.16
CA MET A 406 -2.00 8.74 3.32
C MET A 406 -2.83 8.57 2.04
N LYS A 407 -3.16 9.65 1.32
CA LYS A 407 -3.87 9.59 0.04
C LYS A 407 -3.01 8.96 -1.06
N ALA A 408 -1.70 9.28 -1.11
CA ALA A 408 -0.75 8.71 -2.06
C ALA A 408 -0.61 7.19 -1.88
N MET A 409 -0.38 6.75 -0.63
CA MET A 409 -0.21 5.34 -0.29
C MET A 409 -1.51 4.55 -0.42
N ALA A 410 -2.67 5.15 -0.10
CA ALA A 410 -3.96 4.50 -0.35
C ALA A 410 -4.25 4.31 -1.85
N ALA A 411 -3.90 5.30 -2.69
CA ALA A 411 -4.01 5.18 -4.14
C ALA A 411 -3.03 4.13 -4.71
N LEU A 412 -1.79 4.10 -4.22
CA LEU A 412 -0.78 3.09 -4.57
C LEU A 412 -1.22 1.67 -4.20
N ALA A 413 -1.76 1.48 -3.00
CA ALA A 413 -2.31 0.19 -2.56
C ALA A 413 -3.48 -0.25 -3.45
N LEU A 414 -4.44 0.64 -3.72
CA LEU A 414 -5.57 0.34 -4.59
C LEU A 414 -5.14 0.08 -6.05
N TRP A 415 -4.12 0.77 -6.56
CA TRP A 415 -3.51 0.48 -7.85
C TRP A 415 -2.97 -0.97 -7.91
N LYS A 416 -2.11 -1.36 -6.96
CA LYS A 416 -1.50 -2.70 -6.93
C LYS A 416 -2.53 -3.80 -6.68
N LEU A 417 -3.59 -3.52 -5.92
CA LEU A 417 -4.69 -4.46 -5.66
C LEU A 417 -5.66 -4.60 -6.84
N ALA A 418 -5.88 -3.54 -7.63
CA ALA A 418 -6.76 -3.57 -8.81
C ALA A 418 -6.13 -4.29 -10.03
N ARG A 419 -4.79 -4.30 -10.11
CA ARG A 419 -4.04 -4.82 -11.26
C ARG A 419 -4.42 -6.26 -11.59
N GLY A 420 -5.13 -6.45 -12.70
CA GLY A 420 -5.59 -7.75 -13.21
C GLY A 420 -6.79 -8.36 -12.47
N ASN A 421 -7.36 -7.71 -11.46
CA ASN A 421 -8.39 -8.30 -10.60
C ASN A 421 -9.77 -7.65 -10.81
N VAL A 422 -10.63 -8.34 -11.57
CA VAL A 422 -11.99 -7.88 -11.91
C VAL A 422 -12.86 -7.63 -10.67
N GLN A 423 -12.76 -8.47 -9.64
CA GLN A 423 -13.62 -8.36 -8.45
C GLN A 423 -13.23 -7.16 -7.59
N ILE A 424 -11.93 -6.89 -7.45
CA ILE A 424 -11.44 -5.70 -6.76
C ILE A 424 -11.76 -4.44 -7.55
N CYS A 425 -11.55 -4.43 -8.88
CA CYS A 425 -11.98 -3.31 -9.73
C CYS A 425 -13.48 -3.02 -9.60
N ARG A 426 -14.32 -4.06 -9.53
CA ARG A 426 -15.77 -3.94 -9.28
C ARG A 426 -16.05 -3.31 -7.92
N SER A 427 -15.45 -3.83 -6.84
CA SER A 427 -15.58 -3.27 -5.48
C SER A 427 -15.13 -1.79 -5.39
N ILE A 428 -14.06 -1.42 -6.07
CA ILE A 428 -13.57 -0.03 -6.15
C ILE A 428 -14.57 0.84 -6.93
N THR A 429 -15.05 0.40 -8.08
CA THR A 429 -15.88 1.21 -8.99
C THR A 429 -17.35 1.35 -8.54
N GLU A 430 -17.87 0.39 -7.77
CA GLU A 430 -19.18 0.47 -7.10
C GLU A 430 -19.16 1.39 -5.86
N SER A 431 -17.97 1.78 -5.41
CA SER A 431 -17.77 2.74 -4.31
C SER A 431 -17.65 4.19 -4.81
N ARG A 432 -17.34 5.13 -3.91
CA ARG A 432 -17.04 6.53 -4.28
C ARG A 432 -15.63 6.75 -4.86
N ALA A 433 -14.81 5.69 -4.96
CA ALA A 433 -13.39 5.81 -5.32
C ALA A 433 -13.14 6.54 -6.65
N LEU A 434 -13.96 6.33 -7.69
CA LEU A 434 -13.80 7.03 -8.97
C LEU A 434 -13.90 8.56 -8.83
N LEU A 435 -14.86 9.06 -8.02
CA LEU A 435 -14.95 10.50 -7.72
C LEU A 435 -13.78 10.98 -6.86
N CYS A 436 -13.28 10.14 -5.95
CA CYS A 436 -12.10 10.45 -5.16
C CYS A 436 -10.87 10.61 -6.06
N PHE A 437 -10.59 9.62 -6.92
CA PHE A 437 -9.47 9.69 -7.87
C PHE A 437 -9.59 10.88 -8.83
N ALA A 438 -10.80 11.24 -9.29
CA ALA A 438 -11.00 12.46 -10.07
C ALA A 438 -10.59 13.73 -9.29
N VAL A 439 -11.07 13.91 -8.06
CA VAL A 439 -10.69 15.07 -7.22
C VAL A 439 -9.19 15.08 -6.91
N LEU A 440 -8.59 13.92 -6.66
CA LEU A 440 -7.15 13.77 -6.40
C LEU A 440 -6.31 14.06 -7.65
N LEU A 441 -6.79 13.71 -8.85
CA LEU A 441 -6.17 14.07 -10.12
C LEU A 441 -6.33 15.56 -10.46
N GLU A 442 -7.33 16.27 -9.90
CA GLU A 442 -7.51 17.74 -10.02
C GLU A 442 -6.64 18.52 -9.02
N LYS A 443 -6.59 18.10 -7.75
CA LYS A 443 -6.08 18.93 -6.64
C LYS A 443 -4.94 18.30 -5.82
N GLY A 444 -4.60 17.04 -6.07
CA GLY A 444 -3.52 16.36 -5.33
C GLY A 444 -2.13 16.87 -5.72
N PRO A 445 -1.11 16.69 -4.85
CA PRO A 445 0.29 16.82 -5.23
C PRO A 445 0.70 15.71 -6.21
N GLU A 446 1.87 15.87 -6.84
CA GLU A 446 2.37 15.04 -7.96
C GLU A 446 2.23 13.52 -7.72
N GLU A 447 2.73 13.01 -6.59
CA GLU A 447 2.67 11.59 -6.27
C GLU A 447 1.21 11.07 -6.12
N VAL A 448 0.35 11.88 -5.50
CA VAL A 448 -1.09 11.56 -5.34
C VAL A 448 -1.79 11.53 -6.69
N GLN A 449 -1.47 12.47 -7.60
CA GLN A 449 -1.99 12.49 -8.96
C GLN A 449 -1.51 11.24 -9.73
N TYR A 450 -0.22 10.94 -9.69
CA TYR A 450 0.38 9.79 -10.38
C TYR A 450 -0.21 8.46 -9.90
N ASN A 451 -0.23 8.22 -8.59
CA ASN A 451 -0.79 6.98 -8.03
C ASN A 451 -2.31 6.85 -8.31
N SER A 452 -3.05 7.97 -8.33
CA SER A 452 -4.46 7.99 -8.72
C SER A 452 -4.66 7.67 -10.21
N ALA A 453 -3.84 8.24 -11.08
CA ALA A 453 -3.90 7.98 -12.52
C ALA A 453 -3.51 6.52 -12.86
N MET A 454 -2.50 5.97 -12.18
CA MET A 454 -2.12 4.56 -12.33
C MET A 454 -3.20 3.60 -11.81
N ALA A 455 -3.86 3.91 -10.69
CA ALA A 455 -5.02 3.14 -10.22
C ALA A 455 -6.16 3.13 -11.25
N LEU A 456 -6.50 4.31 -11.80
CA LEU A 456 -7.50 4.45 -12.85
C LEU A 456 -7.10 3.74 -14.15
N MET A 457 -5.81 3.72 -14.51
CA MET A 457 -5.27 3.05 -15.69
C MET A 457 -5.39 1.52 -15.59
N GLU A 458 -5.08 0.90 -14.45
CA GLU A 458 -5.31 -0.55 -14.27
C GLU A 458 -6.81 -0.88 -14.25
N ILE A 459 -7.64 -0.08 -13.58
CA ILE A 459 -9.11 -0.28 -13.60
C ILE A 459 -9.66 -0.19 -15.03
N ALA A 460 -9.18 0.76 -15.83
CA ALA A 460 -9.53 0.89 -17.24
C ALA A 460 -9.02 -0.29 -18.08
N ALA A 461 -7.80 -0.78 -17.84
CA ALA A 461 -7.23 -1.93 -18.54
C ALA A 461 -7.97 -3.24 -18.22
N VAL A 462 -8.41 -3.45 -16.97
CA VAL A 462 -9.28 -4.57 -16.60
C VAL A 462 -10.67 -4.41 -17.24
N ALA A 463 -11.22 -3.19 -17.27
CA ALA A 463 -12.49 -2.90 -17.97
C ALA A 463 -12.41 -2.98 -19.50
N GLU A 464 -11.23 -2.90 -20.12
CA GLU A 464 -11.07 -3.16 -21.56
C GLU A 464 -11.35 -4.64 -21.87
N GLN A 465 -10.86 -5.54 -21.01
CA GLN A 465 -10.99 -6.99 -21.15
C GLN A 465 -12.37 -7.48 -20.66
N ASP A 466 -12.85 -6.98 -19.52
CA ASP A 466 -14.13 -7.38 -18.93
C ASP A 466 -15.29 -6.47 -19.37
N ALA A 467 -16.19 -7.03 -20.18
CA ALA A 467 -17.32 -6.29 -20.74
C ALA A 467 -18.42 -5.95 -19.70
N GLU A 468 -18.51 -6.66 -18.57
CA GLU A 468 -19.49 -6.39 -17.52
C GLU A 468 -19.03 -5.19 -16.68
N LEU A 469 -17.78 -5.22 -16.19
CA LEU A 469 -17.12 -4.14 -15.48
C LEU A 469 -17.12 -2.84 -16.32
N ARG A 470 -16.85 -2.96 -17.63
CA ARG A 470 -16.94 -1.82 -18.57
C ARG A 470 -18.32 -1.17 -18.55
N ARG A 471 -19.37 -1.98 -18.57
CA ARG A 471 -20.79 -1.55 -18.57
C ARG A 471 -21.28 -1.11 -17.18
N SER A 472 -20.66 -1.54 -16.09
CA SER A 472 -21.04 -1.14 -14.73
C SER A 472 -20.33 0.14 -14.29
N ALA A 473 -19.00 0.19 -14.41
CA ALA A 473 -18.13 1.26 -13.90
C ALA A 473 -18.16 2.53 -14.76
N PHE A 474 -17.96 2.39 -16.08
CA PHE A 474 -17.76 3.51 -17.01
C PHE A 474 -19.01 3.79 -17.86
N LYS A 475 -20.18 3.83 -17.22
CA LYS A 475 -21.44 4.23 -17.89
C LYS A 475 -21.33 5.69 -18.38
N PRO A 476 -21.67 6.01 -19.64
CA PRO A 476 -21.60 7.39 -20.16
C PRO A 476 -22.38 8.42 -19.35
N ASN A 477 -23.48 8.00 -18.72
CA ASN A 477 -24.33 8.87 -17.88
C ASN A 477 -23.90 8.92 -16.40
N SER A 478 -22.81 8.23 -16.01
CA SER A 478 -22.29 8.24 -14.63
C SER A 478 -21.50 9.53 -14.38
N PRO A 479 -21.88 10.36 -13.40
CA PRO A 479 -21.10 11.56 -13.06
C PRO A 479 -19.67 11.22 -12.62
N ALA A 480 -19.47 10.05 -12.01
CA ALA A 480 -18.16 9.57 -11.59
C ALA A 480 -17.25 9.22 -12.79
N ALA A 481 -17.79 8.47 -13.77
CA ALA A 481 -17.06 8.13 -14.99
C ALA A 481 -16.73 9.37 -15.81
N LYS A 482 -17.70 10.29 -15.97
CA LYS A 482 -17.50 11.56 -16.65
C LYS A 482 -16.43 12.41 -15.96
N ALA A 483 -16.49 12.56 -14.63
CA ALA A 483 -15.50 13.34 -13.89
C ALA A 483 -14.08 12.78 -14.08
N VAL A 484 -13.89 11.47 -13.99
CA VAL A 484 -12.60 10.80 -14.26
C VAL A 484 -12.08 11.12 -15.66
N VAL A 485 -12.92 10.98 -16.68
CA VAL A 485 -12.55 11.22 -18.09
C VAL A 485 -12.23 12.70 -18.33
N ASP A 486 -13.03 13.62 -17.80
CA ASP A 486 -12.78 15.06 -17.90
C ASP A 486 -11.43 15.45 -17.20
N GLN A 487 -11.07 14.81 -16.07
CA GLN A 487 -9.79 15.07 -15.41
C GLN A 487 -8.59 14.47 -16.15
N MET A 488 -8.70 13.24 -16.69
CA MET A 488 -7.67 12.65 -17.56
C MET A 488 -7.45 13.51 -18.80
N LEU A 489 -8.53 14.00 -19.42
CA LEU A 489 -8.46 14.87 -20.59
C LEU A 489 -7.77 16.21 -20.27
N ARG A 490 -8.02 16.80 -19.10
CA ARG A 490 -7.29 17.99 -18.67
C ARG A 490 -5.78 17.72 -18.59
N VAL A 491 -5.36 16.59 -17.99
CA VAL A 491 -3.93 16.21 -17.95
C VAL A 491 -3.36 16.10 -19.37
N VAL A 492 -4.08 15.42 -20.28
CA VAL A 492 -3.71 15.27 -21.71
C VAL A 492 -3.55 16.60 -22.45
N VAL A 493 -4.33 17.62 -22.09
CA VAL A 493 -4.27 18.96 -22.70
C VAL A 493 -3.28 19.90 -21.98
N THR A 494 -2.75 19.52 -20.82
CA THR A 494 -1.82 20.35 -20.04
C THR A 494 -0.39 20.16 -20.52
N GLU A 495 0.19 21.19 -21.15
CA GLU A 495 1.51 21.12 -21.78
C GLU A 495 2.67 20.86 -20.80
N ALA A 496 2.51 21.25 -19.53
CA ALA A 496 3.52 21.11 -18.47
C ALA A 496 3.31 19.86 -17.57
N ALA A 497 2.57 18.84 -18.04
CA ALA A 497 2.35 17.61 -17.28
C ALA A 497 3.59 16.69 -17.30
N ASP A 498 3.90 16.02 -16.17
CA ASP A 498 4.93 14.97 -16.10
C ASP A 498 4.62 13.84 -17.11
N THR A 499 5.65 13.39 -17.85
CA THR A 499 5.53 12.37 -18.90
C THR A 499 4.85 11.09 -18.43
N ARG A 500 5.11 10.62 -17.20
CA ARG A 500 4.59 9.36 -16.66
C ARG A 500 3.12 9.51 -16.29
N LEU A 501 2.76 10.63 -15.65
CA LEU A 501 1.36 11.01 -15.37
C LEU A 501 0.57 11.12 -16.68
N LEU A 502 1.10 11.83 -17.68
CA LEU A 502 0.52 12.01 -19.00
C LEU A 502 0.31 10.66 -19.71
N ALA A 503 1.35 9.82 -19.80
CA ALA A 503 1.29 8.49 -20.40
C ALA A 503 0.24 7.59 -19.73
N SER A 504 0.14 7.61 -18.40
CA SER A 504 -0.87 6.82 -17.67
C SER A 504 -2.31 7.24 -18.01
N CYS A 505 -2.57 8.55 -18.16
CA CYS A 505 -3.87 9.08 -18.54
C CYS A 505 -4.24 8.76 -19.99
N ILE A 506 -3.29 8.89 -20.93
CA ILE A 506 -3.47 8.51 -22.35
C ILE A 506 -3.85 7.04 -22.46
N LYS A 507 -3.08 6.17 -21.80
CA LYS A 507 -3.32 4.73 -21.80
C LYS A 507 -4.69 4.38 -21.22
N ALA A 508 -5.08 5.02 -20.11
CA ALA A 508 -6.40 4.83 -19.50
C ALA A 508 -7.54 5.24 -20.45
N ILE A 509 -7.46 6.42 -21.10
CA ILE A 509 -8.44 6.87 -22.10
C ILE A 509 -8.52 5.86 -23.26
N GLY A 510 -7.38 5.35 -23.74
CA GLY A 510 -7.32 4.32 -24.78
C GLY A 510 -8.03 3.03 -24.38
N CYS A 511 -7.79 2.50 -23.18
CA CYS A 511 -8.49 1.32 -22.66
C CYS A 511 -10.01 1.53 -22.56
N LEU A 512 -10.45 2.77 -22.34
CA LEU A 512 -11.87 3.15 -22.30
C LEU A 512 -12.49 3.43 -23.68
N ALA A 513 -11.75 3.33 -24.80
CA ALA A 513 -12.23 3.69 -26.15
C ALA A 513 -13.57 3.04 -26.56
N ARG A 514 -13.89 1.85 -26.03
CA ARG A 514 -15.15 1.10 -26.27
C ARG A 514 -16.31 1.52 -25.35
N THR A 515 -16.11 2.51 -24.46
CA THR A 515 -17.14 3.03 -23.54
C THR A 515 -17.81 4.29 -24.07
N PHE A 516 -17.11 5.07 -24.88
CA PHE A 516 -17.55 6.39 -25.32
C PHE A 516 -18.66 6.27 -26.38
N PRO A 517 -19.75 7.05 -26.27
CA PRO A 517 -20.77 7.11 -27.31
C PRO A 517 -20.24 7.88 -28.53
N ALA A 518 -20.84 7.66 -29.71
CA ALA A 518 -20.42 8.28 -30.99
C ALA A 518 -20.35 9.83 -30.98
N ARG A 519 -21.02 10.48 -30.02
CA ARG A 519 -21.00 11.95 -29.84
C ARG A 519 -19.81 12.45 -29.03
N GLU A 520 -19.05 11.57 -28.39
CA GLU A 520 -17.94 11.90 -27.48
C GLU A 520 -16.58 11.79 -28.19
N THR A 521 -16.43 12.53 -29.29
CA THR A 521 -15.17 12.61 -30.05
C THR A 521 -14.17 13.60 -29.46
N ARG A 522 -14.52 14.34 -28.40
CA ARG A 522 -13.68 15.41 -27.80
C ARG A 522 -12.33 14.91 -27.27
N LEU A 523 -12.22 13.61 -27.03
CA LEU A 523 -11.00 12.92 -26.59
C LEU A 523 -9.97 12.74 -27.72
N ILE A 524 -10.43 12.69 -28.97
CA ILE A 524 -9.59 12.33 -30.12
C ILE A 524 -8.63 13.47 -30.55
N PRO A 525 -9.07 14.73 -30.79
CA PRO A 525 -8.15 15.78 -31.23
C PRO A 525 -7.01 16.11 -30.24
N PRO A 526 -7.20 16.07 -28.90
CA PRO A 526 -6.09 16.14 -27.95
C PRO A 526 -5.07 15.01 -28.10
N LEU A 527 -5.52 13.76 -28.26
CA LEU A 527 -4.62 12.62 -28.47
C LEU A 527 -3.88 12.70 -29.81
N VAL A 528 -4.53 13.21 -30.87
CA VAL A 528 -3.89 13.42 -32.18
C VAL A 528 -2.80 14.48 -32.10
N ARG A 529 -3.00 15.58 -31.35
CA ARG A 529 -1.96 16.60 -31.12
C ARG A 529 -0.73 16.08 -30.37
N LEU A 530 -0.85 14.97 -29.62
CA LEU A 530 0.29 14.33 -28.95
C LEU A 530 1.15 13.48 -29.90
N LEU A 531 0.76 13.31 -31.17
CA LEU A 531 1.59 12.71 -32.21
C LEU A 531 2.58 13.71 -32.83
N ASP A 532 2.48 15.00 -32.49
CA ASP A 532 3.29 16.08 -33.04
C ASP A 532 4.34 16.54 -32.02
N GLU A 533 5.63 16.32 -32.35
CA GLU A 533 6.81 16.79 -31.60
C GLU A 533 6.68 16.67 -30.07
N ARG A 534 6.48 15.43 -29.58
CA ARG A 534 6.54 15.07 -28.16
C ARG A 534 7.57 13.98 -27.92
N GLU A 535 7.86 13.69 -26.65
CA GLU A 535 8.74 12.58 -26.27
C GLU A 535 8.21 11.25 -26.83
N GLY A 536 9.09 10.38 -27.37
CA GLY A 536 8.69 9.15 -28.05
C GLY A 536 7.78 8.24 -27.23
N VAL A 537 7.91 8.23 -25.90
CA VAL A 537 6.99 7.50 -24.99
C VAL A 537 5.56 8.02 -25.08
N VAL A 538 5.36 9.35 -25.13
CA VAL A 538 4.04 9.99 -25.22
C VAL A 538 3.42 9.72 -26.60
N MET A 539 4.20 9.91 -27.67
CA MET A 539 3.76 9.64 -29.05
C MET A 539 3.34 8.18 -29.23
N ARG A 540 4.11 7.24 -28.64
CA ARG A 540 3.79 5.80 -28.62
C ARG A 540 2.45 5.52 -27.94
N GLU A 541 2.26 5.98 -26.70
CA GLU A 541 0.99 5.73 -25.98
C GLU A 541 -0.19 6.41 -26.67
N ALA A 542 -0.01 7.58 -27.27
CA ALA A 542 -1.06 8.26 -28.05
C ALA A 542 -1.47 7.46 -29.29
N ALA A 543 -0.51 6.94 -30.06
CA ALA A 543 -0.78 6.06 -31.21
C ALA A 543 -1.49 4.76 -30.79
N ILE A 544 -1.07 4.13 -29.68
CA ILE A 544 -1.72 2.93 -29.12
C ILE A 544 -3.15 3.25 -28.65
N ALA A 545 -3.37 4.36 -27.97
CA ALA A 545 -4.69 4.77 -27.50
C ALA A 545 -5.63 5.02 -28.68
N LEU A 546 -5.21 5.82 -29.67
CA LEU A 546 -5.96 6.08 -30.90
C LEU A 546 -6.22 4.80 -31.72
N THR A 547 -5.32 3.82 -31.69
CA THR A 547 -5.55 2.49 -32.30
C THR A 547 -6.76 1.79 -31.69
N LYS A 548 -7.02 1.95 -30.38
CA LYS A 548 -8.22 1.39 -29.72
C LYS A 548 -9.51 2.15 -30.08
N PHE A 549 -9.40 3.39 -30.54
CA PHE A 549 -10.53 4.13 -31.11
C PHE A 549 -10.82 3.70 -32.56
N ALA A 550 -9.79 3.49 -33.38
CA ALA A 550 -9.89 3.17 -34.82
C ALA A 550 -9.90 1.67 -35.18
N GLY A 551 -9.60 0.77 -34.24
CA GLY A 551 -9.51 -0.68 -34.50
C GLY A 551 -10.87 -1.37 -34.61
N LYS A 552 -10.92 -2.47 -35.38
CA LYS A 552 -12.12 -3.29 -35.67
C LYS A 552 -12.92 -3.72 -34.41
N GLU A 553 -12.26 -3.83 -33.25
CA GLU A 553 -12.86 -4.11 -31.94
C GLU A 553 -13.83 -3.02 -31.42
N ASN A 554 -13.72 -1.79 -31.94
CA ASN A 554 -14.59 -0.68 -31.58
C ASN A 554 -15.73 -0.58 -32.59
N TYR A 555 -16.98 -0.72 -32.13
CA TYR A 555 -18.15 -0.56 -33.01
C TYR A 555 -18.15 0.79 -33.75
N LEU A 556 -17.60 1.83 -33.12
CA LEU A 556 -17.54 3.20 -33.63
C LEU A 556 -16.24 3.52 -34.39
N HIS A 557 -15.45 2.50 -34.76
CA HIS A 557 -14.16 2.66 -35.43
C HIS A 557 -14.18 3.56 -36.67
N VAL A 558 -15.25 3.54 -37.47
CA VAL A 558 -15.40 4.42 -38.64
C VAL A 558 -15.54 5.89 -38.23
N ASP A 559 -16.45 6.21 -37.32
CA ASP A 559 -16.68 7.58 -36.86
C ASP A 559 -15.46 8.14 -36.12
N HIS A 560 -14.81 7.32 -35.30
CA HIS A 560 -13.56 7.69 -34.65
C HIS A 560 -12.41 7.87 -35.65
N SER A 561 -12.30 7.03 -36.68
CA SER A 561 -11.29 7.20 -37.74
C SER A 561 -11.50 8.50 -38.52
N LYS A 562 -12.75 8.90 -38.79
CA LYS A 562 -13.07 10.22 -39.36
C LYS A 562 -12.61 11.34 -38.44
N ALA A 563 -12.91 11.28 -37.14
CA ALA A 563 -12.46 12.28 -36.18
C ALA A 563 -10.91 12.37 -36.07
N ILE A 564 -10.18 11.25 -36.21
CA ILE A 564 -8.71 11.23 -36.24
C ILE A 564 -8.19 11.91 -37.52
N VAL A 565 -8.82 11.63 -38.67
CA VAL A 565 -8.52 12.27 -39.96
C VAL A 565 -8.77 13.78 -39.90
N GLU A 566 -9.94 14.20 -39.40
CA GLU A 566 -10.34 15.61 -39.27
C GLU A 566 -9.42 16.40 -38.34
N ALA A 567 -8.89 15.75 -37.29
CA ALA A 567 -7.87 16.31 -36.41
C ALA A 567 -6.46 16.36 -37.04
N GLY A 568 -6.29 15.95 -38.30
CA GLY A 568 -5.01 15.98 -39.02
C GLY A 568 -4.08 14.80 -38.74
N GLY A 569 -4.55 13.73 -38.10
CA GLY A 569 -3.71 12.63 -37.63
C GLY A 569 -2.92 11.91 -38.73
N VAL A 570 -3.47 11.79 -39.94
CA VAL A 570 -2.82 11.10 -41.07
C VAL A 570 -1.44 11.67 -41.38
N LYS A 571 -1.28 13.00 -41.40
CA LYS A 571 -0.01 13.67 -41.72
C LYS A 571 1.08 13.29 -40.70
N HIS A 572 0.75 13.43 -39.41
CA HIS A 572 1.67 13.09 -38.32
C HIS A 572 2.04 11.61 -38.36
N LEU A 573 1.09 10.71 -38.62
CA LEU A 573 1.35 9.26 -38.71
C LEU A 573 2.29 8.91 -39.86
N VAL A 574 2.11 9.51 -41.04
CA VAL A 574 3.01 9.31 -42.19
C VAL A 574 4.43 9.77 -41.85
N GLN A 575 4.58 10.93 -41.18
CA GLN A 575 5.88 11.42 -40.71
C GLN A 575 6.51 10.48 -39.67
N LEU A 576 5.72 10.00 -38.70
CA LEU A 576 6.19 9.07 -37.65
C LEU A 576 6.58 7.69 -38.19
N VAL A 577 5.93 7.19 -39.23
CA VAL A 577 6.28 5.90 -39.85
C VAL A 577 7.62 5.97 -40.59
N TYR A 578 7.92 7.09 -41.28
CA TYR A 578 9.20 7.26 -41.98
C TYR A 578 10.35 7.71 -41.07
N PHE A 579 10.09 8.67 -40.17
CA PHE A 579 11.13 9.43 -39.47
C PHE A 579 11.02 9.39 -37.95
N GLY A 580 9.96 8.79 -37.39
CA GLY A 580 9.79 8.66 -35.95
C GLY A 580 10.78 7.68 -35.33
N GLU A 581 10.92 7.75 -34.01
CA GLU A 581 11.70 6.78 -33.23
C GLU A 581 11.16 5.35 -33.41
N GLN A 582 12.04 4.35 -33.32
CA GLN A 582 11.69 2.93 -33.48
C GLN A 582 10.56 2.49 -32.53
N ILE A 583 10.44 3.10 -31.35
CA ILE A 583 9.37 2.79 -30.37
C ILE A 583 7.98 3.33 -30.79
N VAL A 584 7.92 4.24 -31.77
CA VAL A 584 6.69 4.88 -32.27
C VAL A 584 6.30 4.38 -33.66
N GLN A 585 7.28 4.06 -34.51
CA GLN A 585 7.08 3.64 -35.90
C GLN A 585 6.02 2.52 -36.07
N ILE A 586 6.13 1.42 -35.32
CA ILE A 586 5.19 0.29 -35.41
C ILE A 586 3.77 0.70 -34.93
N PRO A 587 3.57 1.30 -33.75
CA PRO A 587 2.27 1.83 -33.35
C PRO A 587 1.65 2.85 -34.32
N ALA A 588 2.45 3.73 -34.92
CA ALA A 588 1.99 4.69 -35.92
C ALA A 588 1.52 3.98 -37.21
N LEU A 589 2.26 2.96 -37.65
CA LEU A 589 1.89 2.13 -38.81
C LEU A 589 0.61 1.34 -38.57
N VAL A 590 0.47 0.71 -37.39
CA VAL A 590 -0.75 -0.03 -37.00
C VAL A 590 -1.97 0.90 -36.99
N LEU A 591 -1.84 2.11 -36.45
CA LEU A 591 -2.90 3.11 -36.47
C LEU A 591 -3.24 3.56 -37.90
N LEU A 592 -2.23 3.81 -38.74
CA LEU A 592 -2.45 4.17 -40.14
C LEU A 592 -3.18 3.06 -40.91
N CYS A 593 -2.86 1.79 -40.65
CA CYS A 593 -3.57 0.64 -41.22
C CYS A 593 -5.04 0.60 -40.76
N CYS A 594 -5.32 0.81 -39.46
CA CYS A 594 -6.68 0.87 -38.93
C CYS A 594 -7.52 1.99 -39.57
N ILE A 595 -6.94 3.19 -39.74
CA ILE A 595 -7.62 4.33 -40.39
C ILE A 595 -7.85 4.01 -41.87
N ALA A 596 -6.83 3.54 -42.59
CA ALA A 596 -6.91 3.17 -44.00
C ALA A 596 -7.96 2.07 -44.27
N PHE A 597 -8.08 1.08 -43.37
CA PHE A 597 -9.13 0.07 -43.45
C PHE A 597 -10.54 0.66 -43.25
N SER A 598 -10.68 1.60 -42.31
CA SER A 598 -11.97 2.14 -41.85
C SER A 598 -12.55 3.23 -42.73
N VAL A 599 -11.71 4.08 -43.32
CA VAL A 599 -12.08 5.25 -44.15
C VAL A 599 -11.21 5.38 -45.41
N PRO A 600 -11.13 4.34 -46.27
CA PRO A 600 -10.25 4.31 -47.44
C PRO A 600 -10.58 5.36 -48.52
N ASP A 601 -11.79 5.94 -48.46
CA ASP A 601 -12.30 7.01 -49.32
C ASP A 601 -11.87 8.41 -48.87
N SER A 602 -11.19 8.54 -47.73
CA SER A 602 -10.76 9.82 -47.18
C SER A 602 -9.74 10.53 -48.09
N PRO A 603 -9.99 11.79 -48.52
CA PRO A 603 -9.05 12.55 -49.34
C PRO A 603 -7.74 12.85 -48.59
N ALA A 604 -7.75 12.88 -47.25
CA ALA A 604 -6.55 13.09 -46.46
C ALA A 604 -5.53 11.93 -46.59
N LEU A 605 -6.01 10.70 -46.82
CA LEU A 605 -5.14 9.54 -47.04
C LEU A 605 -4.48 9.58 -48.43
N ALA A 606 -5.19 10.10 -49.43
CA ALA A 606 -4.61 10.34 -50.76
C ALA A 606 -3.59 11.50 -50.74
N ASN A 607 -3.97 12.64 -50.15
CA ASN A 607 -3.13 13.85 -50.07
C ASN A 607 -1.85 13.66 -49.24
N ALA A 608 -1.83 12.70 -48.31
CA ALA A 608 -0.66 12.35 -47.50
C ALA A 608 0.11 11.13 -48.03
N GLU A 609 -0.20 10.66 -49.26
CA GLU A 609 0.44 9.50 -49.90
C GLU A 609 0.44 8.22 -49.03
N ALA A 610 -0.62 8.00 -48.26
CA ALA A 610 -0.67 6.90 -47.29
C ALA A 610 -0.49 5.51 -47.93
N LEU A 611 -0.92 5.32 -49.18
CA LEU A 611 -0.70 4.07 -49.91
C LEU A 611 0.80 3.82 -50.18
N THR A 612 1.54 4.83 -50.61
CA THR A 612 3.01 4.78 -50.80
C THR A 612 3.73 4.40 -49.51
N VAL A 613 3.26 4.93 -48.37
CA VAL A 613 3.79 4.64 -47.02
C VAL A 613 3.55 3.17 -46.64
N LEU A 614 2.34 2.66 -46.84
CA LEU A 614 2.01 1.26 -46.58
C LEU A 614 2.75 0.30 -47.53
N GLU A 615 2.95 0.67 -48.79
CA GLU A 615 3.79 -0.08 -49.73
C GLU A 615 5.26 -0.12 -49.30
N TRP A 616 5.83 1.00 -48.87
CA TRP A 616 7.18 1.07 -48.35
C TRP A 616 7.33 0.22 -47.08
N ALA A 617 6.39 0.34 -46.14
CA ALA A 617 6.36 -0.44 -44.91
C ALA A 617 6.26 -1.95 -45.18
N SER A 618 5.49 -2.37 -46.20
CA SER A 618 5.39 -3.79 -46.61
C SER A 618 6.71 -4.38 -47.17
N LYS A 619 7.73 -3.55 -47.40
CA LYS A 619 9.09 -3.96 -47.81
C LYS A 619 10.10 -3.90 -46.65
N GLN A 620 9.71 -3.37 -45.48
CA GLN A 620 10.57 -3.28 -44.29
C GLN A 620 10.43 -4.53 -43.42
N GLY A 621 11.40 -5.43 -43.48
CA GLY A 621 11.32 -6.73 -42.78
C GLY A 621 11.16 -6.63 -41.26
N ASN A 622 11.69 -5.58 -40.63
CA ASN A 622 11.52 -5.29 -39.20
C ASN A 622 10.11 -4.81 -38.83
N MET A 623 9.36 -4.20 -39.75
CA MET A 623 7.97 -3.77 -39.53
C MET A 623 6.98 -4.90 -39.76
N VAL A 624 7.19 -5.68 -40.83
CA VAL A 624 6.30 -6.79 -41.22
C VAL A 624 6.39 -7.99 -40.25
N GLN A 625 7.45 -8.08 -39.44
CA GLN A 625 7.56 -9.06 -38.36
C GLN A 625 6.68 -8.75 -37.13
N ASP A 626 6.06 -7.56 -37.03
CA ASP A 626 5.07 -7.31 -35.97
C ASP A 626 3.74 -7.99 -36.33
N PRO A 627 3.17 -8.87 -35.46
CA PRO A 627 1.97 -9.63 -35.79
C PRO A 627 0.73 -8.79 -36.14
N LYS A 628 0.61 -7.57 -35.60
CA LYS A 628 -0.52 -6.67 -35.93
C LYS A 628 -0.32 -5.99 -37.26
N VAL A 629 0.92 -5.69 -37.63
CA VAL A 629 1.25 -5.17 -38.96
C VAL A 629 1.03 -6.26 -40.00
N GLU A 630 1.46 -7.49 -39.75
CA GLU A 630 1.23 -8.65 -40.63
C GLU A 630 -0.27 -8.87 -40.90
N GLU A 631 -1.12 -8.80 -39.87
CA GLU A 631 -2.58 -8.94 -39.99
C GLU A 631 -3.24 -7.78 -40.76
N LEU A 632 -2.90 -6.52 -40.43
CA LEU A 632 -3.67 -5.35 -40.86
C LEU A 632 -3.17 -4.71 -42.16
N LEU A 633 -1.87 -4.83 -42.47
CA LEU A 633 -1.25 -4.14 -43.60
C LEU A 633 -1.78 -4.61 -44.98
N PRO A 634 -1.98 -5.92 -45.26
CA PRO A 634 -2.52 -6.35 -46.55
C PRO A 634 -3.96 -5.86 -46.78
N ASP A 635 -4.79 -5.96 -45.74
CA ASP A 635 -6.18 -5.49 -45.68
C ASP A 635 -6.29 -3.98 -45.96
N ALA A 636 -5.44 -3.19 -45.31
CA ALA A 636 -5.42 -1.73 -45.45
C ALA A 636 -4.96 -1.29 -46.85
N LYS A 637 -3.90 -1.92 -47.39
CA LYS A 637 -3.42 -1.65 -48.75
C LYS A 637 -4.48 -1.97 -49.81
N GLY A 638 -5.02 -3.19 -49.79
CA GLY A 638 -6.01 -3.62 -50.78
C GLY A 638 -7.27 -2.74 -50.81
N ARG A 639 -7.69 -2.20 -49.65
CA ARG A 639 -8.77 -1.20 -49.61
C ARG A 639 -8.37 0.14 -50.23
N LEU A 640 -7.21 0.70 -49.88
CA LEU A 640 -6.75 1.97 -50.46
C LEU A 640 -6.53 1.89 -51.98
N GLU A 641 -5.92 0.81 -52.48
CA GLU A 641 -5.69 0.58 -53.91
C GLU A 641 -7.00 0.65 -54.71
N VAL A 642 -8.09 0.04 -54.21
CA VAL A 642 -9.40 0.05 -54.87
C VAL A 642 -10.02 1.45 -54.93
N TYR A 643 -9.84 2.30 -53.92
CA TYR A 643 -10.41 3.65 -53.90
C TYR A 643 -9.54 4.65 -54.68
N GLN A 644 -8.22 4.60 -54.54
CA GLN A 644 -7.31 5.54 -55.23
C GLN A 644 -7.22 5.26 -56.74
N SER A 645 -7.33 3.99 -57.17
CA SER A 645 -7.44 3.65 -58.60
C SER A 645 -8.78 4.08 -59.23
N ARG A 646 -9.86 4.18 -58.45
CA ARG A 646 -11.14 4.75 -58.90
C ARG A 646 -11.09 6.27 -59.02
N GLY A 647 -10.43 6.97 -58.09
CA GLY A 647 -10.19 8.41 -58.19
C GLY A 647 -9.47 8.82 -59.48
N HIS A 648 -8.43 8.05 -59.87
CA HIS A 648 -7.71 8.27 -61.13
C HIS A 648 -8.54 8.03 -62.41
N ARG A 649 -9.70 7.34 -62.33
CA ARG A 649 -10.61 7.14 -63.47
C ARG A 649 -11.78 8.13 -63.51
N GLY A 650 -11.98 8.93 -62.46
CA GLY A 650 -13.04 9.94 -62.40
C GLY A 650 -12.61 11.37 -62.78
N GLY A 651 -11.31 11.62 -62.98
CA GLY A 651 -10.73 12.95 -63.22
C GLY A 651 -10.79 13.47 -64.65
N PHE A 652 -11.66 12.92 -65.50
CA PHE A 652 -11.91 13.41 -66.87
C PHE A 652 -13.41 13.57 -67.12
N HIS A 653 -13.99 14.67 -66.64
CA HIS A 653 -15.15 15.35 -67.25
C HIS A 653 -15.26 16.78 -66.74
#